data_AF-A0A7J4T7P0-F1
#
_entry.id   AF-A0A7J4T7P0-F1
#
_cell.length_a   1.000
_cell.length_b   1.000
_cell.length_c   1.000
_cell.angle_alpha   90.00
_cell.angle_beta   90.00
_cell.angle_gamma   90.00
#
_symmetry.space_group_name_H-M   'P 1'
#
loop_
_entity.id
_entity.type
_entity.pdbx_description
1 polymer ?
#
loop_
_entity_poly.entity_id
_entity_poly.type
_entity_poly.pdbx_seq_one_letter_code
_entity_poly.pdbx_strand_id
1 'polypeptide(L)'
;MNRPLSDLNLKISYRTGRDDLINDFYIPCLNRSILYQRAVGYFNSTGLSLAASGIAHLIAAGGKIELLASPQLTQEDIDAIQKGHSTHKDVVIQAVQRNFIEIQDLLIKERLEALAWMVSTGDLKVKLAIRMSPNGVPSLGIYHEKLGLFSDSNLNRVAFAGSANETGSALFENFEAIDVYCSWEDPQNRVTEKTEMFSDLWSNGTPGLDVIDFTEVTADILRPYTPKHPPLANANPTSNNSTNTPSAGCKPDFPSWLKLRGYQELAVRNWFDNDGQGTLKMATGSGKTITALSIITHLYQKAGLKAALVLCPYKHLVDQWAKESQNFSINPLIIHTSRTIWSEDLNRKLLALQNDEDQMLLVLTTNRSFADNFFQRKLLHFPKNTVLVADEAHNLGAKDLRTKLPDSIRWRLALSATPERWFDDEGTDAIFDYFGKVLEPEFTLEDALKCGALAPYRYYPILVELTEDEQDEYLALSKKIAEKYSNNGFDKDDKALSFLLFKRARLMASAENKLPILKDLMGDKAGSKHWLFYCGDDRVEDQSSQEEMRQIESVCRILGRELHMKIASFTAETPRDTRQEISKKLDTGELQGLVAIRCLDEGVDIPSTEKAVILASSTNPRQFIQRRGRVLRKPTKDSKKVAEIYDMITIPPLDSVVTDSERSMLRKELVRFAEFAKLSQNAGVARKVILELQKKYELMDI
;
A
#
# COMPACT_ATOMS: atom_id res chain seq x y z
N MET A 1 -39.05 -4.82 27.18
CA MET A 1 -39.74 -4.61 25.89
C MET A 1 -38.90 -3.66 25.08
N ASN A 2 -38.47 -4.06 23.88
CA ASN A 2 -37.72 -3.18 22.99
C ASN A 2 -38.61 -2.02 22.55
N ARG A 3 -38.05 -0.80 22.50
CA ARG A 3 -38.77 0.37 21.98
C ARG A 3 -39.01 0.17 20.48
N PRO A 4 -40.16 0.59 19.92
CA PRO A 4 -40.46 0.43 18.51
C PRO A 4 -39.54 1.28 17.62
N LEU A 5 -39.47 0.90 16.34
CA LEU A 5 -38.79 1.66 15.29
C LEU A 5 -39.39 3.06 15.13
N SER A 6 -40.70 3.22 15.37
CA SER A 6 -41.41 4.50 15.30
C SER A 6 -40.90 5.56 16.28
N ASP A 7 -40.19 5.14 17.34
CA ASP A 7 -39.59 6.04 18.32
C ASP A 7 -38.21 6.57 17.86
N LEU A 8 -37.73 6.19 16.66
CA LEU A 8 -36.49 6.71 16.09
C LEU A 8 -36.78 7.98 15.30
N ASN A 9 -35.98 9.02 15.52
CA ASN A 9 -36.04 10.23 14.71
C ASN A 9 -35.22 10.03 13.42
N LEU A 10 -35.79 9.31 12.46
CA LEU A 10 -35.12 8.97 11.21
C LEU A 10 -35.24 10.10 10.18
N LYS A 11 -34.12 10.41 9.50
CA LYS A 11 -34.11 11.33 8.36
C LYS A 11 -34.68 10.66 7.10
N ILE A 12 -35.26 11.44 6.20
CA ILE A 12 -35.73 10.96 4.88
C ILE A 12 -34.61 10.39 4.00
N SER A 13 -33.37 10.81 4.23
CA SER A 13 -32.18 10.28 3.56
C SER A 13 -30.94 10.55 4.39
N TYR A 14 -29.96 9.67 4.24
CA TYR A 14 -28.64 9.76 4.87
C TYR A 14 -27.56 9.74 3.79
N ARG A 15 -26.52 10.55 3.98
CA ARG A 15 -25.45 10.72 2.98
C ARG A 15 -24.08 10.81 3.63
N THR A 16 -23.14 10.00 3.14
CA THR A 16 -21.74 10.06 3.59
C THR A 16 -21.19 11.48 3.41
N GLY A 17 -20.39 11.95 4.38
CA GLY A 17 -19.90 13.32 4.43
C GLY A 17 -20.83 14.30 5.15
N ARG A 18 -22.11 13.94 5.36
CA ARG A 18 -23.03 14.64 6.27
C ARG A 18 -23.42 13.78 7.48
N ASP A 19 -23.67 12.50 7.25
CA ASP A 19 -24.19 11.56 8.24
C ASP A 19 -23.28 10.33 8.37
N ASP A 20 -23.24 9.71 9.54
CA ASP A 20 -22.61 8.41 9.76
C ASP A 20 -23.66 7.32 9.57
N LEU A 21 -23.65 6.66 8.41
CA LEU A 21 -24.65 5.64 8.08
C LEU A 21 -24.72 4.52 9.13
N ILE A 22 -23.59 4.14 9.73
CA ILE A 22 -23.53 3.02 10.68
C ILE A 22 -24.15 3.45 12.01
N ASN A 23 -23.65 4.55 12.59
CA ASN A 23 -24.05 5.00 13.91
C ASN A 23 -25.40 5.74 13.93
N ASP A 24 -25.72 6.49 12.87
CA ASP A 24 -26.94 7.31 12.81
C ASP A 24 -28.14 6.54 12.27
N PHE A 25 -27.93 5.46 11.49
CA PHE A 25 -29.01 4.72 10.82
C PHE A 25 -29.01 3.21 11.13
N TYR A 26 -27.96 2.48 10.75
CA TYR A 26 -27.97 1.00 10.85
C TYR A 26 -28.06 0.50 12.29
N ILE A 27 -27.20 0.98 13.21
CA ILE A 27 -27.20 0.53 14.61
C ILE A 27 -28.53 0.85 15.31
N PRO A 28 -29.07 2.10 15.26
CA PRO A 28 -30.35 2.42 15.88
C PRO A 28 -31.51 1.55 15.37
N CYS A 29 -31.56 1.27 14.06
CA CYS A 29 -32.58 0.42 13.45
C CYS A 29 -32.43 -1.06 13.86
N LEU A 30 -31.21 -1.60 13.79
CA LEU A 30 -30.93 -3.00 14.15
C LEU A 30 -31.23 -3.27 15.63
N ASN A 31 -30.95 -2.32 16.53
CA ASN A 31 -31.24 -2.43 17.96
C ASN A 31 -32.74 -2.60 18.28
N ARG A 32 -33.62 -2.17 17.38
CA ARG A 32 -35.09 -2.18 17.58
C ARG A 32 -35.81 -3.17 16.66
N SER A 33 -35.06 -3.90 15.84
CA SER A 33 -35.61 -4.85 14.87
C SER A 33 -35.64 -6.27 15.41
N ILE A 34 -36.61 -7.06 14.94
CA ILE A 34 -36.66 -8.52 15.10
C ILE A 34 -36.35 -9.25 13.79
N LEU A 35 -36.41 -8.55 12.65
CA LEU A 35 -36.09 -9.08 11.34
C LEU A 35 -35.40 -8.00 10.52
N TYR A 36 -34.26 -8.37 9.94
CA TYR A 36 -33.53 -7.57 8.97
C TYR A 36 -33.46 -8.32 7.64
N GLN A 37 -34.04 -7.74 6.60
CA GLN A 37 -34.05 -8.32 5.26
C GLN A 37 -33.21 -7.45 4.32
N ARG A 38 -32.33 -8.06 3.54
CA ARG A 38 -31.34 -7.32 2.74
C ARG A 38 -31.10 -7.98 1.40
N ALA A 39 -31.29 -7.22 0.32
CA ALA A 39 -30.94 -7.60 -1.05
C ALA A 39 -29.78 -6.75 -1.54
N VAL A 40 -28.69 -7.40 -1.99
CA VAL A 40 -27.44 -6.76 -2.40
C VAL A 40 -26.90 -7.37 -3.70
N GLY A 41 -26.17 -6.55 -4.47
CA GLY A 41 -25.70 -6.96 -5.79
C GLY A 41 -24.50 -7.91 -5.82
N TYR A 42 -23.71 -7.98 -4.74
CA TYR A 42 -22.51 -8.81 -4.70
C TYR A 42 -22.46 -9.61 -3.40
N PHE A 43 -22.19 -10.91 -3.51
CA PHE A 43 -21.85 -11.76 -2.38
C PHE A 43 -20.33 -11.81 -2.18
N ASN A 44 -19.79 -10.89 -1.38
CA ASN A 44 -18.40 -10.93 -0.88
C ASN A 44 -18.39 -10.84 0.67
N SER A 45 -17.27 -11.18 1.31
CA SER A 45 -17.12 -11.06 2.78
C SER A 45 -17.33 -9.61 3.27
N THR A 46 -17.23 -8.66 2.36
CA THR A 46 -17.40 -7.24 2.61
C THR A 46 -18.87 -6.83 2.80
N GLY A 47 -19.81 -7.44 2.08
CA GLY A 47 -21.26 -7.26 2.28
C GLY A 47 -21.71 -7.79 3.64
N LEU A 48 -21.13 -8.91 4.06
CA LEU A 48 -21.32 -9.50 5.38
C LEU A 48 -20.73 -8.62 6.51
N SER A 49 -19.68 -7.85 6.22
CA SER A 49 -18.94 -7.06 7.22
C SER A 49 -19.70 -5.87 7.80
N LEU A 50 -20.70 -5.31 7.10
CA LEU A 50 -21.46 -4.15 7.62
C LEU A 50 -22.59 -4.55 8.54
N ALA A 51 -23.24 -5.65 8.20
CA ALA A 51 -24.22 -6.25 9.07
C ALA A 51 -23.56 -6.56 10.43
N ALA A 52 -22.30 -7.04 10.45
CA ALA A 52 -21.59 -7.39 11.69
C ALA A 52 -21.51 -6.29 12.77
N SER A 53 -21.44 -5.00 12.40
CA SER A 53 -21.32 -3.88 13.37
C SER A 53 -22.61 -3.57 14.14
N GLY A 54 -23.78 -3.96 13.62
CA GLY A 54 -25.08 -3.83 14.29
C GLY A 54 -25.77 -5.17 14.59
N ILE A 55 -25.30 -6.28 14.02
CA ILE A 55 -25.84 -7.63 14.22
C ILE A 55 -25.74 -8.08 15.68
N ALA A 56 -24.67 -7.73 16.40
CA ALA A 56 -24.54 -8.15 17.80
C ALA A 56 -25.73 -7.67 18.67
N HIS A 57 -26.29 -6.51 18.31
CA HIS A 57 -27.49 -6.00 18.96
C HIS A 57 -28.78 -6.68 18.49
N LEU A 58 -28.86 -7.04 17.20
CA LEU A 58 -29.95 -7.86 16.67
C LEU A 58 -29.96 -9.25 17.31
N ILE A 59 -28.80 -9.88 17.50
CA ILE A 59 -28.62 -11.14 18.22
C ILE A 59 -29.07 -11.01 19.67
N ALA A 60 -28.69 -9.92 20.36
CA ALA A 60 -29.14 -9.65 21.72
C ALA A 60 -30.67 -9.49 21.83
N ALA A 61 -31.31 -9.02 20.76
CA ALA A 61 -32.77 -8.93 20.64
C ALA A 61 -33.45 -10.22 20.17
N GLY A 62 -32.70 -11.28 19.85
CA GLY A 62 -33.23 -12.53 19.27
C GLY A 62 -33.76 -12.36 17.84
N GLY A 63 -33.24 -11.40 17.10
CA GLY A 63 -33.66 -11.07 15.75
C GLY A 63 -33.06 -11.97 14.67
N LYS A 64 -33.67 -11.96 13.48
CA LYS A 64 -33.31 -12.81 12.33
C LYS A 64 -32.82 -11.99 11.14
N ILE A 65 -32.08 -12.64 10.25
CA ILE A 65 -31.58 -12.03 9.00
C ILE A 65 -31.96 -12.89 7.80
N GLU A 66 -32.47 -12.22 6.77
CA GLU A 66 -32.69 -12.78 5.44
C GLU A 66 -31.85 -12.01 4.42
N LEU A 67 -30.81 -12.65 3.90
CA LEU A 67 -29.85 -12.06 2.98
C LEU A 67 -29.99 -12.65 1.58
N LEU A 68 -30.25 -11.80 0.59
CA LEU A 68 -30.29 -12.14 -0.82
C LEU A 68 -29.13 -11.45 -1.54
N ALA A 69 -28.32 -12.22 -2.27
CA ALA A 69 -27.15 -11.69 -2.96
C ALA A 69 -26.96 -12.28 -4.36
N SER A 70 -26.15 -11.67 -5.21
CA SER A 70 -25.79 -12.24 -6.52
C SER A 70 -24.38 -12.86 -6.49
N PRO A 71 -24.19 -14.09 -7.02
CA PRO A 71 -22.86 -14.67 -7.18
C PRO A 71 -22.15 -14.05 -8.39
N GLN A 72 -20.82 -13.97 -8.32
CA GLN A 72 -20.01 -13.56 -9.48
C GLN A 72 -19.58 -14.80 -10.27
N LEU A 73 -20.22 -14.99 -11.42
CA LEU A 73 -19.92 -16.10 -12.34
C LEU A 73 -18.94 -15.64 -13.42
N THR A 74 -17.95 -16.48 -13.71
CA THR A 74 -17.04 -16.32 -14.86
C THR A 74 -17.64 -16.95 -16.12
N GLN A 75 -17.05 -16.65 -17.28
CA GLN A 75 -17.44 -17.32 -18.52
C GLN A 75 -17.23 -18.84 -18.44
N GLU A 76 -16.18 -19.29 -17.76
CA GLU A 76 -15.91 -20.72 -17.55
C GLU A 76 -17.00 -21.39 -16.69
N ASP A 77 -17.51 -20.68 -15.66
CA ASP A 77 -18.60 -21.18 -14.82
C ASP A 77 -19.90 -21.33 -15.64
N ILE A 78 -20.21 -20.36 -16.51
CA ILE A 78 -21.38 -20.41 -17.40
C ILE A 78 -21.25 -21.55 -18.41
N ASP A 79 -20.06 -21.72 -19.00
CA ASP A 79 -19.79 -22.79 -19.95
C ASP A 79 -19.90 -24.18 -19.30
N ALA A 80 -19.47 -24.32 -18.03
CA ALA A 80 -19.59 -25.57 -17.27
C ALA A 80 -21.05 -25.93 -17.01
N ILE A 81 -21.89 -24.94 -16.70
CA ILE A 81 -23.34 -25.09 -16.54
C ILE A 81 -23.99 -25.50 -17.86
N GLN A 82 -23.65 -24.84 -18.98
CA GLN A 82 -24.23 -25.12 -20.29
C GLN A 82 -23.87 -26.52 -20.83
N LYS A 83 -22.66 -27.00 -20.56
CA LYS A 83 -22.17 -28.30 -21.04
C LYS A 83 -22.66 -29.48 -20.18
N GLY A 84 -23.40 -29.24 -19.11
CA GLY A 84 -23.98 -30.29 -18.24
C GLY A 84 -22.95 -31.10 -17.46
N HIS A 85 -21.73 -30.57 -17.27
CA HIS A 85 -20.64 -31.28 -16.60
C HIS A 85 -20.78 -31.32 -15.07
N SER A 86 -21.66 -30.52 -14.47
CA SER A 86 -21.94 -30.44 -13.03
C SER A 86 -23.33 -29.86 -12.80
N THR A 87 -23.91 -30.01 -11.60
CA THR A 87 -25.21 -29.37 -11.32
C THR A 87 -25.06 -27.86 -11.22
N HIS A 88 -26.10 -27.10 -11.60
CA HIS A 88 -26.17 -25.64 -11.48
C HIS A 88 -25.72 -25.14 -10.09
N LYS A 89 -26.06 -25.90 -9.05
CA LYS A 89 -25.74 -25.59 -7.65
C LYS A 89 -24.24 -25.74 -7.36
N ASP A 90 -23.58 -26.78 -7.87
CA ASP A 90 -22.17 -27.05 -7.60
C ASP A 90 -21.25 -25.97 -8.18
N VAL A 91 -21.54 -25.53 -9.41
CA VAL A 91 -20.76 -24.47 -10.08
C VAL A 91 -20.90 -23.15 -9.33
N VAL A 92 -22.11 -22.81 -8.87
CA VAL A 92 -22.35 -21.60 -8.07
C VAL A 92 -21.66 -21.70 -6.70
N ILE A 93 -21.67 -22.88 -6.05
CA ILE A 93 -20.93 -23.12 -4.80
C ILE A 93 -19.42 -22.88 -5.00
N GLN A 94 -18.83 -23.44 -6.06
CA GLN A 94 -17.41 -23.26 -6.35
C GLN A 94 -17.06 -21.79 -6.63
N ALA A 95 -17.90 -21.10 -7.41
CA ALA A 95 -17.71 -19.67 -7.69
C ALA A 95 -17.75 -18.83 -6.40
N VAL A 96 -18.67 -19.13 -5.49
CA VAL A 96 -18.78 -18.44 -4.19
C VAL A 96 -17.60 -18.80 -3.27
N GLN A 97 -17.19 -20.06 -3.19
CA GLN A 97 -16.05 -20.50 -2.37
C GLN A 97 -14.73 -19.86 -2.84
N ARG A 98 -14.51 -19.75 -4.15
CA ARG A 98 -13.36 -19.05 -4.74
C ARG A 98 -13.26 -17.61 -4.22
N ASN A 99 -14.38 -16.91 -4.14
CA ASN A 99 -14.45 -15.53 -3.66
C ASN A 99 -14.38 -15.41 -2.12
N PHE A 100 -14.64 -16.49 -1.37
CA PHE A 100 -14.59 -16.50 0.10
C PHE A 100 -13.18 -16.81 0.65
N ILE A 101 -12.37 -17.56 -0.09
CA ILE A 101 -11.00 -17.97 0.31
C ILE A 101 -10.00 -16.81 0.20
N GLU A 102 -10.24 -15.82 -0.66
CA GLU A 102 -9.36 -14.65 -0.87
C GLU A 102 -9.28 -13.69 0.32
N ILE A 103 -10.08 -13.87 1.38
CA ILE A 103 -10.25 -12.86 2.42
C ILE A 103 -10.09 -13.47 3.82
N GLN A 104 -8.84 -13.73 4.22
CA GLN A 104 -8.48 -13.99 5.62
C GLN A 104 -7.70 -12.81 6.19
N ASP A 105 -8.46 -11.79 6.58
CA ASP A 105 -7.98 -10.60 7.25
C ASP A 105 -8.30 -10.69 8.77
N LEU A 106 -7.38 -10.29 9.65
CA LEU A 106 -7.55 -10.37 11.12
C LEU A 106 -8.69 -9.48 11.64
N LEU A 107 -9.10 -8.47 10.86
CA LEU A 107 -10.22 -7.56 11.16
C LEU A 107 -11.60 -8.16 10.82
N ILE A 108 -11.63 -9.28 10.11
CA ILE A 108 -12.84 -9.95 9.64
C ILE A 108 -13.26 -11.08 10.60
N LYS A 109 -12.35 -11.57 11.46
CA LYS A 109 -12.64 -12.66 12.38
C LYS A 109 -13.77 -12.36 13.37
N GLU A 110 -13.71 -11.25 14.11
CA GLU A 110 -14.78 -10.84 15.04
C GLU A 110 -16.12 -10.56 14.33
N ARG A 111 -16.06 -10.15 13.05
CA ARG A 111 -17.25 -9.84 12.23
C ARG A 111 -17.92 -11.09 11.68
N LEU A 112 -17.12 -12.09 11.28
CA LEU A 112 -17.60 -13.41 10.89
C LEU A 112 -18.15 -14.19 12.08
N GLU A 113 -17.63 -13.98 13.29
CA GLU A 113 -18.12 -14.64 14.51
C GLU A 113 -19.62 -14.37 14.76
N ALA A 114 -20.10 -13.15 14.51
CA ALA A 114 -21.51 -12.80 14.71
C ALA A 114 -22.44 -13.46 13.70
N LEU A 115 -22.04 -13.50 12.42
CA LEU A 115 -22.80 -14.19 11.38
C LEU A 115 -22.73 -15.70 11.56
N ALA A 116 -21.55 -16.23 11.91
CA ALA A 116 -21.34 -17.65 12.20
C ALA A 116 -22.16 -18.09 13.42
N TRP A 117 -22.36 -17.21 14.41
CA TRP A 117 -23.29 -17.44 15.52
C TRP A 117 -24.73 -17.53 15.03
N MET A 118 -25.24 -16.56 14.26
CA MET A 118 -26.62 -16.58 13.74
C MET A 118 -26.90 -17.77 12.82
N VAL A 119 -25.89 -18.21 12.06
CA VAL A 119 -25.96 -19.46 11.30
C VAL A 119 -26.14 -20.65 12.25
N SER A 120 -25.33 -20.73 13.32
CA SER A 120 -25.38 -21.84 14.27
C SER A 120 -26.71 -21.92 15.04
N THR A 121 -27.40 -20.79 15.23
CA THR A 121 -28.72 -20.72 15.86
C THR A 121 -29.88 -20.85 14.87
N GLY A 122 -29.60 -20.84 13.56
CA GLY A 122 -30.62 -20.90 12.51
C GLY A 122 -31.33 -19.57 12.23
N ASP A 123 -30.76 -18.45 12.68
CA ASP A 123 -31.34 -17.11 12.56
C ASP A 123 -30.83 -16.33 11.33
N LEU A 124 -29.83 -16.84 10.61
CA LEU A 124 -29.39 -16.32 9.31
C LEU A 124 -29.85 -17.25 8.17
N LYS A 125 -30.59 -16.69 7.21
CA LYS A 125 -30.93 -17.35 5.93
C LYS A 125 -30.27 -16.62 4.77
N VAL A 126 -29.71 -17.36 3.82
CA VAL A 126 -29.03 -16.79 2.66
C VAL A 126 -29.55 -17.42 1.37
N LYS A 127 -29.93 -16.57 0.42
CA LYS A 127 -30.32 -16.98 -0.94
C LYS A 127 -29.48 -16.25 -1.98
N LEU A 128 -29.26 -16.92 -3.12
CA LEU A 128 -28.53 -16.35 -4.24
C LEU A 128 -29.46 -16.09 -5.42
N ALA A 129 -29.48 -14.85 -5.91
CA ALA A 129 -30.22 -14.45 -7.10
C ALA A 129 -29.29 -14.44 -8.33
N ILE A 130 -29.59 -15.32 -9.28
CA ILE A 130 -28.85 -15.51 -10.52
C ILE A 130 -29.66 -14.87 -11.64
N ARG A 131 -29.05 -13.98 -12.41
CA ARG A 131 -29.72 -13.39 -13.56
C ARG A 131 -29.83 -14.40 -14.68
N MET A 132 -31.04 -14.58 -15.19
CA MET A 132 -31.32 -15.50 -16.28
C MET A 132 -31.50 -14.73 -17.59
N SER A 133 -30.88 -15.23 -18.65
CA SER A 133 -31.17 -14.79 -20.01
C SER A 133 -32.57 -15.26 -20.44
N PRO A 134 -33.18 -14.65 -21.47
CA PRO A 134 -34.46 -15.09 -22.02
C PRO A 134 -34.50 -16.56 -22.45
N ASN A 135 -33.33 -17.15 -22.72
CA ASN A 135 -33.18 -18.53 -23.15
C ASN A 135 -33.03 -19.51 -21.97
N GLY A 136 -33.22 -19.06 -20.72
CA GLY A 136 -33.14 -19.89 -19.52
C GLY A 136 -31.72 -20.23 -19.06
N VAL A 137 -30.71 -19.50 -19.55
CA VAL A 137 -29.29 -19.71 -19.20
C VAL A 137 -28.79 -18.58 -18.30
N PRO A 138 -27.96 -18.85 -17.28
CA PRO A 138 -27.34 -17.80 -16.47
C PRO A 138 -26.60 -16.75 -17.32
N SER A 139 -26.80 -15.48 -16.98
CA SER A 139 -26.15 -14.35 -17.60
C SER A 139 -24.90 -13.95 -16.81
N LEU A 140 -23.89 -13.40 -17.50
CA LEU A 140 -22.77 -12.69 -16.84
C LEU A 140 -23.23 -11.45 -16.07
N GLY A 141 -24.40 -10.89 -16.42
CA GLY A 141 -24.96 -9.76 -15.70
C GLY A 141 -25.42 -10.16 -14.30
N ILE A 142 -25.24 -9.30 -13.32
CA ILE A 142 -25.64 -9.55 -11.93
C ILE A 142 -26.99 -8.91 -11.59
N TYR A 143 -27.65 -9.43 -10.57
CA TYR A 143 -28.64 -8.65 -9.82
C TYR A 143 -27.88 -7.52 -9.10
N HIS A 144 -28.33 -6.26 -9.19
CA HIS A 144 -27.60 -5.11 -8.64
C HIS A 144 -28.49 -4.12 -7.88
N GLU A 145 -29.76 -4.45 -7.67
CA GLU A 145 -30.62 -3.65 -6.80
C GLU A 145 -30.13 -3.74 -5.35
N LYS A 146 -30.38 -2.67 -4.60
CA LYS A 146 -29.96 -2.50 -3.21
C LYS A 146 -31.15 -2.09 -2.40
N LEU A 147 -31.75 -3.05 -1.73
CA LEU A 147 -32.95 -2.88 -0.93
C LEU A 147 -32.72 -3.43 0.46
N GLY A 148 -33.16 -2.73 1.50
CA GLY A 148 -33.14 -3.26 2.85
C GLY A 148 -34.40 -2.90 3.63
N LEU A 149 -34.78 -3.78 4.55
CA LEU A 149 -35.98 -3.69 5.37
C LEU A 149 -35.64 -4.04 6.82
N PHE A 150 -36.05 -3.17 7.74
CA PHE A 150 -36.06 -3.43 9.17
C PHE A 150 -37.50 -3.62 9.62
N SER A 151 -37.78 -4.66 10.42
CA SER A 151 -39.11 -4.89 10.99
C SER A 151 -39.00 -5.06 12.51
N ASP A 152 -39.87 -4.39 13.26
CA ASP A 152 -39.99 -4.56 14.72
C ASP A 152 -41.17 -5.47 15.12
N SER A 153 -41.33 -5.70 16.42
CA SER A 153 -42.42 -6.51 16.97
C SER A 153 -43.80 -5.89 16.84
N ASN A 154 -43.88 -4.59 16.56
CA ASN A 154 -45.13 -3.82 16.46
C ASN A 154 -45.59 -3.68 14.99
N LEU A 155 -44.99 -4.45 14.08
CA LEU A 155 -45.21 -4.42 12.63
C LEU A 155 -44.81 -3.09 11.97
N ASN A 156 -44.04 -2.23 12.66
CA ASN A 156 -43.44 -1.08 12.02
C ASN A 156 -42.29 -1.54 11.13
N ARG A 157 -42.18 -0.91 9.95
CA ARG A 157 -41.16 -1.22 8.96
C ARG A 157 -40.41 0.03 8.54
N VAL A 158 -39.10 -0.10 8.39
CA VAL A 158 -38.24 0.91 7.76
C VAL A 158 -37.63 0.28 6.52
N ALA A 159 -37.99 0.80 5.35
CA ALA A 159 -37.37 0.42 4.08
C ALA A 159 -36.30 1.44 3.69
N PHE A 160 -35.24 0.98 3.04
CA PHE A 160 -34.23 1.88 2.47
C PHE A 160 -33.68 1.37 1.14
N ALA A 161 -33.30 2.31 0.27
CA ALA A 161 -32.71 2.05 -1.03
C ALA A 161 -31.68 3.13 -1.38
N GLY A 162 -30.64 2.81 -2.15
CA GLY A 162 -29.63 3.80 -2.49
C GLY A 162 -28.36 3.23 -3.15
N SER A 163 -27.34 4.07 -3.29
CA SER A 163 -26.07 3.70 -3.91
C SER A 163 -25.20 2.82 -3.02
N ALA A 164 -25.47 2.83 -1.70
CA ALA A 164 -24.65 2.20 -0.65
C ALA A 164 -24.26 0.77 -1.00
N ASN A 165 -23.06 0.60 -1.55
CA ASN A 165 -22.41 -0.71 -1.64
C ASN A 165 -21.98 -1.10 -0.22
N GLU A 166 -22.22 -2.34 0.17
CA GLU A 166 -21.78 -2.79 1.49
C GLU A 166 -20.35 -3.33 1.38
N THR A 167 -19.37 -2.42 1.28
CA THR A 167 -17.96 -2.76 1.47
C THR A 167 -17.40 -1.92 2.61
N GLY A 168 -16.41 -2.44 3.34
CA GLY A 168 -15.71 -1.69 4.38
C GLY A 168 -14.99 -0.47 3.82
N SER A 169 -14.70 -0.43 2.52
CA SER A 169 -14.29 0.77 1.80
C SER A 169 -15.48 1.63 1.36
N ALA A 170 -16.67 1.08 1.09
CA ALA A 170 -17.81 1.87 0.64
C ALA A 170 -18.50 2.71 1.71
N LEU A 171 -18.49 2.30 2.99
CA LEU A 171 -19.03 3.16 4.06
C LEU A 171 -17.98 4.03 4.77
N PHE A 172 -16.69 3.76 4.56
CA PHE A 172 -15.61 4.51 5.18
C PHE A 172 -14.77 5.35 4.20
N GLU A 173 -14.75 5.01 2.91
CA GLU A 173 -14.01 5.69 1.84
C GLU A 173 -14.90 6.15 0.67
N ASN A 174 -15.98 5.44 0.32
CA ASN A 174 -16.90 5.88 -0.74
C ASN A 174 -17.97 6.83 -0.23
N PHE A 175 -18.41 7.69 -1.13
CA PHE A 175 -19.44 8.66 -0.87
C PHE A 175 -20.81 8.08 -1.23
N GLU A 176 -21.60 7.69 -0.22
CA GLU A 176 -22.84 6.94 -0.40
C GLU A 176 -24.08 7.76 0.00
N ALA A 177 -25.22 7.39 -0.56
CA ALA A 177 -26.52 7.94 -0.19
C ALA A 177 -27.57 6.83 -0.09
N ILE A 178 -28.40 6.89 0.95
CA ILE A 178 -29.59 6.06 1.11
C ILE A 178 -30.81 6.94 1.34
N ASP A 179 -31.91 6.57 0.71
CA ASP A 179 -33.23 7.10 0.98
C ASP A 179 -33.96 6.14 1.93
N VAL A 180 -34.67 6.71 2.90
CA VAL A 180 -35.31 5.99 4.00
C VAL A 180 -36.81 6.25 3.97
N TYR A 181 -37.58 5.19 4.17
CA TYR A 181 -39.03 5.19 4.14
C TYR A 181 -39.56 4.49 5.40
N CYS A 182 -40.42 5.15 6.15
CA CYS A 182 -40.95 4.65 7.42
C CYS A 182 -42.44 4.35 7.28
N SER A 183 -42.88 3.15 7.69
CA SER A 183 -44.27 2.71 7.50
C SER A 183 -45.31 3.58 8.21
N TRP A 184 -44.91 4.31 9.25
CA TRP A 184 -45.77 5.22 10.01
C TRP A 184 -45.88 6.63 9.39
N GLU A 185 -45.12 6.92 8.34
CA GLU A 185 -45.07 8.21 7.62
C GLU A 185 -44.99 8.01 6.09
N ASP A 186 -45.79 7.07 5.55
CA ASP A 186 -45.72 6.67 4.13
C ASP A 186 -47.09 6.71 3.41
N PRO A 187 -47.59 7.90 3.08
CA PRO A 187 -48.88 8.05 2.39
C PRO A 187 -48.87 7.48 0.95
N GLN A 188 -47.69 7.14 0.42
CA GLN A 188 -47.51 6.61 -0.93
C GLN A 188 -47.31 5.08 -0.94
N ASN A 189 -47.37 4.41 0.22
CA ASN A 189 -47.20 2.96 0.36
C ASN A 189 -45.88 2.40 -0.23
N ARG A 190 -44.81 3.18 -0.25
CA ARG A 190 -43.48 2.78 -0.72
C ARG A 190 -42.86 1.64 0.10
N VAL A 191 -43.11 1.61 1.41
CA VAL A 191 -42.64 0.55 2.31
C VAL A 191 -43.36 -0.76 2.00
N THR A 192 -44.65 -0.70 1.69
CA THR A 192 -45.44 -1.86 1.26
C THR A 192 -44.93 -2.39 -0.08
N GLU A 193 -44.78 -1.53 -1.09
CA GLU A 193 -44.22 -1.88 -2.40
C GLU A 193 -42.84 -2.55 -2.25
N LYS A 194 -41.93 -1.96 -1.48
CA LYS A 194 -40.59 -2.52 -1.23
C LYS A 194 -40.63 -3.86 -0.48
N THR A 195 -41.59 -4.03 0.42
CA THR A 195 -41.78 -5.30 1.13
C THR A 195 -42.25 -6.40 0.17
N GLU A 196 -43.19 -6.08 -0.71
CA GLU A 196 -43.68 -7.00 -1.75
C GLU A 196 -42.56 -7.35 -2.74
N MET A 197 -41.79 -6.37 -3.22
CA MET A 197 -40.61 -6.61 -4.07
C MET A 197 -39.61 -7.58 -3.43
N PHE A 198 -39.28 -7.39 -2.15
CA PHE A 198 -38.38 -8.31 -1.45
C PHE A 198 -39.00 -9.70 -1.30
N SER A 199 -40.29 -9.78 -1.01
CA SER A 199 -41.01 -11.06 -0.88
C SER A 199 -41.02 -11.84 -2.20
N ASP A 200 -41.25 -11.16 -3.32
CA ASP A 200 -41.21 -11.77 -4.66
C ASP A 200 -39.80 -12.26 -5.01
N LEU A 201 -38.78 -11.45 -4.72
CA LEU A 201 -37.37 -11.88 -4.86
C LEU A 201 -37.08 -13.11 -3.99
N TRP A 202 -37.45 -13.06 -2.72
CA TRP A 202 -37.16 -14.13 -1.75
C TRP A 202 -37.89 -15.44 -2.07
N SER A 203 -39.07 -15.37 -2.69
CA SER A 203 -39.90 -16.52 -3.06
C SER A 203 -39.65 -17.05 -4.48
N ASN A 204 -38.65 -16.51 -5.19
CA ASN A 204 -38.34 -16.83 -6.60
C ASN A 204 -39.49 -16.49 -7.57
N GLY A 205 -40.22 -15.40 -7.31
CA GLY A 205 -41.31 -14.90 -8.15
C GLY A 205 -40.91 -13.82 -9.14
N THR A 206 -39.70 -13.25 -9.02
CA THR A 206 -39.25 -12.14 -9.88
C THR A 206 -38.83 -12.62 -11.28
N PRO A 207 -39.47 -12.12 -12.36
CA PRO A 207 -39.12 -12.52 -13.73
C PRO A 207 -37.67 -12.22 -14.10
N GLY A 208 -37.00 -13.18 -14.75
CA GLY A 208 -35.62 -13.03 -15.22
C GLY A 208 -34.54 -13.28 -14.15
N LEU A 209 -34.93 -13.70 -12.94
CA LEU A 209 -34.03 -14.18 -11.90
C LEU A 209 -34.35 -15.64 -11.56
N ASP A 210 -33.34 -16.39 -11.16
CA ASP A 210 -33.48 -17.67 -10.49
C ASP A 210 -32.84 -17.58 -9.11
N VAL A 211 -33.65 -17.79 -8.08
CA VAL A 211 -33.27 -17.61 -6.67
C VAL A 211 -33.15 -18.96 -5.99
N ILE A 212 -31.91 -19.30 -5.61
CA ILE A 212 -31.57 -20.58 -4.99
C ILE A 212 -31.28 -20.43 -3.50
N ASP A 213 -31.65 -21.43 -2.70
CA ASP A 213 -31.29 -21.48 -1.28
C ASP A 213 -29.80 -21.85 -1.12
N PHE A 214 -29.10 -21.01 -0.37
CA PHE A 214 -27.66 -21.13 -0.11
C PHE A 214 -27.34 -21.18 1.39
N THR A 215 -28.35 -21.40 2.23
CA THR A 215 -28.24 -21.32 3.69
C THR A 215 -27.32 -22.42 4.24
N GLU A 216 -27.49 -23.68 3.81
CA GLU A 216 -26.66 -24.80 4.27
C GLU A 216 -25.19 -24.65 3.86
N VAL A 217 -24.94 -24.20 2.63
CA VAL A 217 -23.57 -23.98 2.12
C VAL A 217 -22.91 -22.83 2.87
N THR A 218 -23.65 -21.76 3.13
CA THR A 218 -23.18 -20.65 3.98
C THR A 218 -22.83 -21.16 5.37
N ALA A 219 -23.61 -22.10 5.90
CA ALA A 219 -23.35 -22.69 7.20
C ALA A 219 -22.04 -23.49 7.22
N ASP A 220 -21.77 -24.27 6.18
CA ASP A 220 -20.50 -24.99 6.03
C ASP A 220 -19.30 -24.05 5.92
N ILE A 221 -19.44 -22.94 5.18
CA ILE A 221 -18.39 -21.93 5.00
C ILE A 221 -18.09 -21.18 6.30
N LEU A 222 -19.12 -20.85 7.10
CA LEU A 222 -18.98 -20.05 8.31
C LEU A 222 -18.69 -20.88 9.58
N ARG A 223 -18.92 -22.20 9.56
CA ARG A 223 -18.67 -23.12 10.68
C ARG A 223 -17.29 -22.97 11.34
N PRO A 224 -16.18 -22.75 10.61
CA PRO A 224 -14.86 -22.57 11.23
C PRO A 224 -14.74 -21.32 12.11
N TYR A 225 -15.66 -20.36 11.97
CA TYR A 225 -15.63 -19.06 12.66
C TYR A 225 -16.67 -18.95 13.79
N THR A 226 -17.42 -20.01 14.09
CA THR A 226 -18.47 -19.97 15.13
C THR A 226 -17.85 -19.80 16.53
N PRO A 227 -18.18 -18.73 17.28
CA PRO A 227 -17.65 -18.50 18.62
C PRO A 227 -18.33 -19.44 19.64
N LYS A 228 -17.68 -19.69 20.78
CA LYS A 228 -18.22 -20.53 21.88
C LYS A 228 -19.35 -19.87 22.67
N HIS A 229 -19.47 -18.54 22.58
CA HIS A 229 -20.44 -17.72 23.29
C HIS A 229 -21.04 -16.69 22.33
N PRO A 230 -22.27 -16.20 22.57
CA PRO A 230 -22.88 -15.17 21.74
C PRO A 230 -22.00 -13.91 21.69
N PRO A 231 -21.85 -13.26 20.52
CA PRO A 231 -21.11 -12.01 20.41
C PRO A 231 -21.72 -10.95 21.33
N LEU A 232 -20.88 -10.23 22.09
CA LEU A 232 -21.34 -9.19 23.00
C LEU A 232 -21.76 -7.94 22.20
N ALA A 233 -22.97 -7.42 22.46
CA ALA A 233 -23.50 -6.20 21.82
C ALA A 233 -22.60 -4.95 22.01
N ASN A 234 -21.77 -4.92 23.05
CA ASN A 234 -20.86 -3.81 23.34
C ASN A 234 -19.50 -3.90 22.62
N ALA A 235 -19.32 -4.84 21.69
CA ALA A 235 -18.17 -4.84 20.79
C ALA A 235 -18.39 -3.78 19.69
N ASN A 236 -18.25 -2.49 20.05
CA ASN A 236 -17.77 -1.55 19.05
C ASN A 236 -16.47 -2.15 18.45
N PRO A 237 -16.19 -1.99 17.15
CA PRO A 237 -14.90 -2.38 16.55
C PRO A 237 -13.67 -1.66 17.15
N THR A 238 -13.82 -1.02 18.30
CA THR A 238 -12.82 -0.27 19.05
C THR A 238 -12.66 -0.73 20.50
N SER A 239 -13.34 -1.80 20.94
CA SER A 239 -13.27 -2.23 22.34
C SER A 239 -13.28 -3.74 22.54
N ASN A 240 -12.22 -4.42 22.09
CA ASN A 240 -11.76 -5.68 22.68
C ASN A 240 -10.23 -5.69 22.79
N ASN A 241 -9.74 -4.87 23.72
CA ASN A 241 -8.64 -5.24 24.60
C ASN A 241 -9.18 -5.05 26.02
N SER A 242 -9.91 -6.03 26.57
CA SER A 242 -10.24 -6.01 27.99
C SER A 242 -9.07 -6.58 28.80
N THR A 243 -8.07 -5.74 28.97
CA THR A 243 -7.33 -5.53 30.21
C THR A 243 -6.55 -4.24 30.02
N ASN A 244 -6.93 -3.23 30.79
CA ASN A 244 -6.49 -1.83 30.79
C ASN A 244 -7.40 -0.88 30.00
N THR A 245 -8.12 -0.05 30.75
CA THR A 245 -8.42 1.34 30.36
C THR A 245 -7.31 1.87 29.46
N PRO A 246 -7.59 2.38 28.24
CA PRO A 246 -6.53 2.96 27.43
C PRO A 246 -6.00 4.17 28.19
N SER A 247 -4.76 4.08 28.66
CA SER A 247 -4.04 5.22 29.18
C SER A 247 -4.03 6.31 28.11
N ALA A 248 -4.20 7.54 28.54
CA ALA A 248 -4.23 8.76 27.74
C ALA A 248 -3.01 8.96 26.80
N GLY A 249 -1.93 8.21 27.00
CA GLY A 249 -0.81 8.09 26.07
C GLY A 249 -0.04 6.79 26.32
N CYS A 250 1.23 6.80 25.95
CA CYS A 250 2.17 5.72 26.23
C CYS A 250 3.33 6.23 27.10
N LYS A 251 3.99 5.30 27.79
CA LYS A 251 5.25 5.55 28.51
C LYS A 251 6.38 4.84 27.74
N PRO A 252 7.09 5.54 26.84
CA PRO A 252 8.23 4.97 26.13
C PRO A 252 9.24 4.33 27.06
N ASP A 253 9.64 3.11 26.73
CA ASP A 253 10.73 2.41 27.42
C ASP A 253 11.59 1.62 26.44
N PHE A 254 12.81 1.29 26.84
CA PHE A 254 13.71 0.49 26.03
C PHE A 254 13.33 -0.99 26.09
N PRO A 255 13.30 -1.69 24.95
CA PRO A 255 13.15 -3.14 24.96
C PRO A 255 14.34 -3.78 25.67
N SER A 256 14.09 -4.77 26.52
CA SER A 256 15.15 -5.45 27.31
C SER A 256 16.22 -6.13 26.47
N TRP A 257 15.89 -6.54 25.25
CA TRP A 257 16.81 -7.18 24.29
C TRP A 257 17.63 -6.17 23.46
N LEU A 258 17.28 -4.88 23.49
CA LEU A 258 17.89 -3.90 22.61
C LEU A 258 19.22 -3.41 23.16
N LYS A 259 20.29 -3.71 22.43
CA LYS A 259 21.59 -3.06 22.58
C LYS A 259 21.89 -2.26 21.34
N LEU A 260 21.99 -0.93 21.48
CA LEU A 260 22.35 -0.07 20.36
C LEU A 260 23.76 -0.38 19.87
N ARG A 261 23.96 -0.24 18.56
CA ARG A 261 25.30 -0.33 17.96
C ARG A 261 26.06 0.95 18.25
N GLY A 262 27.40 0.89 18.32
CA GLY A 262 28.21 2.06 18.69
C GLY A 262 27.97 3.30 17.84
N TYR A 263 27.71 3.15 16.53
CA TYR A 263 27.36 4.30 15.68
C TYR A 263 25.96 4.87 15.98
N GLN A 264 25.01 4.04 16.41
CA GLN A 264 23.67 4.50 16.81
C GLN A 264 23.75 5.26 18.13
N GLU A 265 24.54 4.77 19.09
CA GLU A 265 24.81 5.47 20.35
C GLU A 265 25.46 6.83 20.10
N LEU A 266 26.46 6.87 19.20
CA LEU A 266 27.13 8.11 18.81
C LEU A 266 26.18 9.09 18.10
N ALA A 267 25.35 8.60 17.17
CA ALA A 267 24.35 9.41 16.48
C ALA A 267 23.30 10.00 17.44
N VAL A 268 22.81 9.18 18.39
CA VAL A 268 21.90 9.64 19.45
C VAL A 268 22.57 10.74 20.26
N ARG A 269 23.80 10.52 20.74
CA ARG A 269 24.55 11.49 21.54
C ARG A 269 24.77 12.80 20.78
N ASN A 270 25.28 12.73 19.55
CA ASN A 270 25.61 13.92 18.77
C ASN A 270 24.36 14.73 18.39
N TRP A 271 23.19 14.08 18.26
CA TRP A 271 21.92 14.79 18.09
C TRP A 271 21.50 15.57 19.35
N PHE A 272 21.72 15.00 20.55
CA PHE A 272 21.52 15.72 21.80
C PHE A 272 22.53 16.86 21.99
N ASP A 273 23.80 16.63 21.64
CA ASP A 273 24.86 17.65 21.71
C ASP A 273 24.61 18.81 20.73
N ASN A 274 23.86 18.57 19.65
CA ASN A 274 23.43 19.58 18.68
C ASN A 274 22.04 20.15 18.99
N ASP A 275 21.72 20.33 20.28
CA ASP A 275 20.49 20.96 20.79
C ASP A 275 19.17 20.30 20.34
N GLY A 276 19.21 19.03 19.96
CA GLY A 276 18.07 18.27 19.48
C GLY A 276 17.63 18.66 18.07
N GLN A 277 18.59 19.07 17.23
CA GLN A 277 18.40 19.29 15.81
C GLN A 277 19.46 18.51 15.03
N GLY A 278 19.12 17.97 13.88
CA GLY A 278 20.10 17.47 12.92
C GLY A 278 19.55 16.46 11.94
N THR A 279 20.36 16.18 10.92
CA THR A 279 20.09 15.14 9.93
C THR A 279 20.98 13.93 10.19
N LEU A 280 20.40 12.75 10.38
CA LEU A 280 21.13 11.49 10.45
C LEU A 280 21.17 10.84 9.08
N LYS A 281 22.36 10.86 8.47
CA LYS A 281 22.63 10.18 7.20
C LYS A 281 22.97 8.72 7.48
N MET A 282 22.03 7.83 7.18
CA MET A 282 22.14 6.42 7.51
C MET A 282 21.70 5.53 6.34
N ALA A 283 22.57 4.60 5.97
CA ALA A 283 22.32 3.63 4.90
C ALA A 283 21.03 2.82 5.14
N THR A 284 20.42 2.31 4.07
CA THR A 284 19.24 1.45 4.18
C THR A 284 19.56 0.19 5.01
N GLY A 285 18.67 -0.19 5.94
CA GLY A 285 18.87 -1.37 6.79
C GLY A 285 19.81 -1.16 8.00
N SER A 286 20.33 0.05 8.21
CA SER A 286 21.18 0.42 9.37
C SER A 286 20.43 0.60 10.69
N GLY A 287 19.11 0.45 10.74
CA GLY A 287 18.33 0.69 11.95
C GLY A 287 17.95 2.17 12.20
N LYS A 288 17.64 2.93 11.14
CA LYS A 288 17.14 4.32 11.21
C LYS A 288 16.00 4.48 12.22
N THR A 289 14.96 3.66 12.08
CA THR A 289 13.78 3.66 12.94
C THR A 289 14.13 3.39 14.41
N ILE A 290 14.99 2.39 14.67
CA ILE A 290 15.46 2.07 16.03
C ILE A 290 16.22 3.25 16.65
N THR A 291 17.07 3.91 15.87
CA THR A 291 17.87 5.07 16.32
C THR A 291 16.95 6.24 16.68
N ALA A 292 15.95 6.54 15.85
CA ALA A 292 15.00 7.60 16.10
C ALA A 292 14.05 7.30 17.28
N LEU A 293 13.55 6.06 17.40
CA LEU A 293 12.78 5.63 18.56
C LEU A 293 13.62 5.72 19.84
N SER A 294 14.91 5.41 19.77
CA SER A 294 15.83 5.60 20.91
C SER A 294 15.98 7.07 21.29
N ILE A 295 16.04 8.00 20.33
CA ILE A 295 16.04 9.44 20.60
C ILE A 295 14.72 9.85 21.27
N ILE A 296 13.58 9.41 20.75
CA ILE A 296 12.24 9.69 21.30
C ILE A 296 12.15 9.19 22.76
N THR A 297 12.58 7.97 23.04
CA THR A 297 12.55 7.39 24.39
C THR A 297 13.48 8.16 25.34
N HIS A 298 14.69 8.54 24.91
CA HIS A 298 15.58 9.37 25.71
C HIS A 298 15.00 10.78 25.99
N LEU A 299 14.39 11.42 25.00
CA LEU A 299 13.73 12.72 25.17
C LEU A 299 12.58 12.64 26.17
N TYR A 300 11.78 11.58 26.10
CA TYR A 300 10.72 11.33 27.08
C TYR A 300 11.28 11.19 28.49
N GLN A 301 12.28 10.31 28.68
CA GLN A 301 12.84 10.01 30.01
C GLN A 301 13.65 11.16 30.61
N LYS A 302 14.32 12.00 29.80
CA LYS A 302 15.27 13.01 30.29
C LYS A 302 14.84 14.46 30.08
N ALA A 303 13.94 14.72 29.13
CA ALA A 303 13.56 16.08 28.72
C ALA A 303 12.05 16.34 28.72
N GLY A 304 11.24 15.40 29.23
CA GLY A 304 9.80 15.57 29.39
C GLY A 304 9.04 15.71 28.06
N LEU A 305 9.41 14.91 27.05
CA LEU A 305 8.72 14.86 25.76
C LEU A 305 7.24 14.52 25.95
N LYS A 306 6.36 15.28 25.29
CA LYS A 306 4.90 15.06 25.36
C LYS A 306 4.32 14.53 24.06
N ALA A 307 4.88 14.95 22.92
CA ALA A 307 4.44 14.46 21.63
C ALA A 307 5.61 14.21 20.68
N ALA A 308 5.49 13.19 19.85
CA ALA A 308 6.36 12.92 18.73
C ALA A 308 5.52 12.85 17.45
N LEU A 309 5.91 13.60 16.43
CA LEU A 309 5.27 13.59 15.12
C LEU A 309 6.26 13.01 14.11
N VAL A 310 5.94 11.85 13.54
CA VAL A 310 6.77 11.19 12.52
C VAL A 310 6.11 11.33 11.16
N LEU A 311 6.85 11.91 10.22
CA LEU A 311 6.44 12.09 8.82
C LEU A 311 7.09 11.00 7.97
N CYS A 312 6.25 10.25 7.24
CA CYS A 312 6.69 9.24 6.29
C CYS A 312 6.19 9.58 4.88
N PRO A 313 6.93 9.29 3.80
CA PRO A 313 6.42 9.53 2.45
C PRO A 313 5.28 8.60 2.05
N TYR A 314 5.21 7.38 2.61
CA TYR A 314 4.24 6.35 2.21
C TYR A 314 3.57 5.64 3.39
N LYS A 315 2.37 5.09 3.15
CA LYS A 315 1.58 4.36 4.15
C LYS A 315 2.32 3.15 4.74
N HIS A 316 3.01 2.36 3.90
CA HIS A 316 3.73 1.17 4.37
C HIS A 316 4.91 1.50 5.30
N LEU A 317 5.53 2.68 5.16
CA LEU A 317 6.53 3.14 6.12
C LEU A 317 5.87 3.52 7.45
N VAL A 318 4.70 4.14 7.43
CA VAL A 318 3.91 4.39 8.65
C VAL A 318 3.62 3.07 9.36
N ASP A 319 3.19 2.04 8.63
CA ASP A 319 2.95 0.71 9.19
C ASP A 319 4.22 0.09 9.81
N GLN A 320 5.37 0.22 9.14
CA GLN A 320 6.65 -0.26 9.65
C GLN A 320 7.04 0.45 10.95
N TRP A 321 6.93 1.77 10.97
CA TRP A 321 7.15 2.58 12.16
C TRP A 321 6.21 2.20 13.29
N ALA A 322 4.94 1.91 12.98
CA ALA A 322 3.97 1.50 13.98
C ALA A 322 4.37 0.19 14.66
N LYS A 323 4.74 -0.81 13.87
CA LYS A 323 5.22 -2.11 14.38
C LYS A 323 6.48 -1.97 15.22
N GLU A 324 7.46 -1.21 14.77
CA GLU A 324 8.70 -0.99 15.53
C GLU A 324 8.46 -0.19 16.82
N SER A 325 7.56 0.78 16.81
CA SER A 325 7.25 1.60 18.00
C SER A 325 6.63 0.79 19.13
N GLN A 326 5.86 -0.27 18.82
CA GLN A 326 5.31 -1.17 19.83
C GLN A 326 6.40 -1.88 20.66
N ASN A 327 7.56 -2.15 20.07
CA ASN A 327 8.70 -2.74 20.80
C ASN A 327 9.24 -1.82 21.91
N PHE A 328 9.00 -0.51 21.80
CA PHE A 328 9.38 0.52 22.77
C PHE A 328 8.23 0.87 23.73
N SER A 329 7.22 0.02 23.85
CA SER A 329 6.00 0.27 24.64
C SER A 329 5.20 1.50 24.16
N ILE A 330 5.34 1.87 22.89
CA ILE A 330 4.64 3.01 22.29
C ILE A 330 3.49 2.50 21.43
N ASN A 331 2.28 3.00 21.69
CA ASN A 331 1.12 2.76 20.85
C ASN A 331 0.79 4.02 20.02
N PRO A 332 1.18 4.07 18.73
CA PRO A 332 1.05 5.26 17.91
C PRO A 332 -0.40 5.54 17.49
N LEU A 333 -0.72 6.81 17.30
CA LEU A 333 -1.88 7.23 16.51
C LEU A 333 -1.47 7.31 15.03
N ILE A 334 -2.18 6.58 14.18
CA ILE A 334 -1.89 6.49 12.76
C ILE A 334 -2.80 7.43 11.96
N ILE A 335 -2.21 8.35 11.20
CA ILE A 335 -2.87 9.38 10.40
C ILE A 335 -2.62 9.10 8.91
N HIS A 336 -3.29 8.07 8.42
CA HIS A 336 -3.44 7.80 6.98
C HIS A 336 -4.74 7.06 6.65
N THR A 337 -5.60 6.87 7.65
CA THR A 337 -6.96 6.32 7.57
C THR A 337 -7.97 7.46 7.44
N SER A 338 -9.28 7.14 7.44
CA SER A 338 -10.33 8.14 7.33
C SER A 338 -10.20 9.25 8.39
N ARG A 339 -10.39 10.50 7.94
CA ARG A 339 -10.21 11.72 8.74
C ARG A 339 -11.11 11.80 9.96
N THR A 340 -12.30 11.23 9.89
CA THR A 340 -13.25 11.19 11.00
C THR A 340 -12.70 10.40 12.18
N ILE A 341 -12.11 9.23 11.91
CA ILE A 341 -11.60 8.29 12.92
C ILE A 341 -10.42 8.91 13.67
N TRP A 342 -9.36 9.29 12.97
CA TRP A 342 -8.15 9.76 13.66
C TRP A 342 -8.31 11.16 14.25
N SER A 343 -9.20 12.01 13.72
CA SER A 343 -9.40 13.38 14.22
C SER A 343 -9.94 13.39 15.64
N GLU A 344 -10.94 12.55 15.93
CA GLU A 344 -11.53 12.48 17.25
C GLU A 344 -10.52 11.92 18.26
N ASP A 345 -9.84 10.83 17.90
CA ASP A 345 -8.79 10.24 18.73
C ASP A 345 -7.63 11.22 18.97
N LEU A 346 -7.21 11.99 17.96
CA LEU A 346 -6.18 13.01 18.10
C LEU A 346 -6.61 14.08 19.11
N ASN A 347 -7.84 14.60 19.00
CA ASN A 347 -8.34 15.62 19.93
C ASN A 347 -8.41 15.08 21.36
N ARG A 348 -8.91 13.85 21.53
CA ARG A 348 -9.02 13.17 22.82
C ARG A 348 -7.64 13.01 23.47
N LYS A 349 -6.65 12.52 22.71
CA LYS A 349 -5.27 12.32 23.20
C LYS A 349 -4.57 13.65 23.49
N LEU A 350 -4.71 14.66 22.63
CA LEU A 350 -4.13 15.99 22.88
C LEU A 350 -4.71 16.64 24.14
N LEU A 351 -6.02 16.51 24.38
CA LEU A 351 -6.65 16.99 25.61
C LEU A 351 -6.14 16.23 26.84
N ALA A 352 -5.98 14.91 26.72
CA ALA A 352 -5.53 14.09 27.83
C ALA A 352 -4.07 14.36 28.23
N LEU A 353 -3.20 14.72 27.28
CA LEU A 353 -1.83 15.18 27.55
C LEU A 353 -1.74 16.46 28.39
N GLN A 354 -2.82 17.26 28.47
CA GLN A 354 -2.86 18.44 29.33
C GLN A 354 -3.07 18.08 30.80
N ASN A 355 -3.63 16.89 31.09
CA ASN A 355 -4.04 16.46 32.43
C ASN A 355 -3.12 15.40 33.03
N ASP A 356 -2.34 14.68 32.23
CA ASP A 356 -1.44 13.60 32.70
C ASP A 356 0.02 13.93 32.34
N GLU A 357 0.84 14.17 33.37
CA GLU A 357 2.23 14.56 33.17
C GLU A 357 3.15 13.42 32.68
N ASP A 358 2.74 12.16 32.82
CA ASP A 358 3.61 11.04 32.49
C ASP A 358 3.34 10.42 31.11
N GLN A 359 2.42 10.98 30.32
CA GLN A 359 2.02 10.38 29.05
C GLN A 359 2.67 11.05 27.85
N MET A 360 3.02 10.25 26.84
CA MET A 360 3.47 10.72 25.54
C MET A 360 2.51 10.27 24.42
N LEU A 361 2.31 11.14 23.43
CA LEU A 361 1.61 10.85 22.20
C LEU A 361 2.59 10.68 21.04
N LEU A 362 2.64 9.50 20.42
CA LEU A 362 3.28 9.32 19.11
C LEU A 362 2.22 9.42 18.00
N VAL A 363 2.45 10.30 17.02
CA VAL A 363 1.64 10.44 15.81
C VAL A 363 2.49 10.03 14.61
N LEU A 364 2.00 9.08 13.82
CA LEU A 364 2.61 8.68 12.56
C LEU A 364 1.71 9.13 11.41
N THR A 365 2.25 9.89 10.45
CA THR A 365 1.46 10.45 9.34
C THR A 365 2.20 10.36 8.02
N THR A 366 1.46 10.41 6.91
CA THR A 366 2.08 10.57 5.59
C THR A 366 2.38 12.03 5.28
N ASN A 367 3.36 12.32 4.43
CA ASN A 367 3.65 13.69 3.96
C ASN A 367 2.40 14.37 3.37
N ARG A 368 1.56 13.61 2.65
CA ARG A 368 0.29 14.11 2.09
C ARG A 368 -0.71 14.46 3.18
N SER A 369 -0.92 13.58 4.15
CA SER A 369 -1.84 13.83 5.28
C SER A 369 -1.36 14.96 6.18
N PHE A 370 -0.04 15.10 6.35
CA PHE A 370 0.58 16.21 7.07
C PHE A 370 0.34 17.55 6.38
N ALA A 371 0.47 17.61 5.05
CA ALA A 371 0.28 18.83 4.28
C ALA A 371 -1.18 19.32 4.22
N ASP A 372 -2.15 18.47 4.59
CA ASP A 372 -3.56 18.82 4.63
C ASP A 372 -3.84 19.97 5.61
N ASN A 373 -4.63 20.95 5.16
CA ASN A 373 -4.92 22.16 5.93
C ASN A 373 -5.59 21.87 7.29
N PHE A 374 -6.34 20.78 7.42
CA PHE A 374 -6.94 20.44 8.71
C PHE A 374 -5.91 19.91 9.70
N PHE A 375 -5.00 19.04 9.25
CA PHE A 375 -3.92 18.56 10.11
C PHE A 375 -3.02 19.72 10.56
N GLN A 376 -2.69 20.63 9.64
CA GLN A 376 -1.93 21.84 9.93
C GLN A 376 -2.57 22.72 11.02
N ARG A 377 -3.90 22.85 11.04
CA ARG A 377 -4.61 23.55 12.12
C ARG A 377 -4.50 22.84 13.46
N LYS A 378 -4.40 21.50 13.48
CA LYS A 378 -4.25 20.72 14.72
C LYS A 378 -2.86 20.86 15.33
N LEU A 379 -1.82 21.16 14.54
CA LEU A 379 -0.47 21.41 15.05
C LEU A 379 -0.41 22.56 16.06
N LEU A 380 -1.32 23.53 15.97
CA LEU A 380 -1.43 24.64 16.93
C LEU A 380 -1.78 24.18 18.36
N HIS A 381 -2.34 22.97 18.51
CA HIS A 381 -2.72 22.39 19.79
C HIS A 381 -1.70 21.37 20.31
N PHE A 382 -0.60 21.13 19.60
CA PHE A 382 0.47 20.26 20.08
C PHE A 382 1.23 20.93 21.24
N PRO A 383 1.72 20.15 22.22
CA PRO A 383 2.48 20.68 23.35
C PRO A 383 3.82 21.28 22.89
N LYS A 384 4.36 22.22 23.66
CA LYS A 384 5.68 22.82 23.35
C LYS A 384 6.80 21.78 23.28
N ASN A 385 6.74 20.77 24.15
CA ASN A 385 7.67 19.64 24.17
C ASN A 385 7.29 18.60 23.12
N THR A 386 7.33 19.00 21.84
CA THR A 386 7.10 18.12 20.69
C THR A 386 8.40 17.91 19.93
N VAL A 387 8.62 16.68 19.42
CA VAL A 387 9.67 16.38 18.44
C VAL A 387 9.06 16.08 17.08
N LEU A 388 9.66 16.64 16.03
CA LEU A 388 9.34 16.31 14.64
C LEU A 388 10.42 15.40 14.08
N VAL A 389 10.02 14.23 13.59
CA VAL A 389 10.89 13.27 12.92
C VAL A 389 10.44 13.13 11.47
N ALA A 390 11.36 13.29 10.53
CA ALA A 390 11.10 13.10 9.11
C ALA A 390 11.87 11.88 8.60
N ASP A 391 11.14 10.82 8.23
CA ASP A 391 11.72 9.69 7.52
C ASP A 391 11.77 9.96 6.02
N GLU A 392 12.86 9.55 5.37
CA GLU A 392 13.17 9.90 3.98
C GLU A 392 13.00 11.42 3.74
N ALA A 393 13.71 12.21 4.57
CA ALA A 393 13.52 13.66 4.71
C ALA A 393 13.75 14.49 3.43
N HIS A 394 14.49 13.99 2.43
CA HIS A 394 14.65 14.68 1.14
C HIS A 394 13.30 14.97 0.47
N ASN A 395 12.23 14.23 0.79
CA ASN A 395 10.89 14.47 0.23
C ASN A 395 10.34 15.83 0.66
N LEU A 396 10.72 16.32 1.85
CA LEU A 396 10.21 17.55 2.43
C LEU A 396 10.83 18.81 1.81
N GLY A 397 11.90 18.70 1.03
CA GLY A 397 12.49 19.83 0.29
C GLY A 397 11.62 20.32 -0.88
N ALA A 398 10.54 19.62 -1.23
CA ALA A 398 9.62 20.06 -2.29
C ALA A 398 8.92 21.37 -1.90
N LYS A 399 8.70 22.26 -2.87
CA LYS A 399 8.15 23.62 -2.64
C LYS A 399 6.87 23.63 -1.80
N ASP A 400 5.94 22.72 -2.07
CA ASP A 400 4.68 22.67 -1.32
C ASP A 400 4.88 22.17 0.12
N LEU A 401 5.72 21.15 0.31
CA LEU A 401 5.94 20.52 1.63
C LEU A 401 6.77 21.40 2.56
N ARG A 402 7.81 22.08 2.05
CA ARG A 402 8.67 22.94 2.87
C ARG A 402 7.88 24.08 3.54
N THR A 403 6.83 24.59 2.89
CA THR A 403 5.98 25.66 3.45
C THR A 403 5.05 25.20 4.57
N LYS A 404 4.94 23.89 4.79
CA LYS A 404 4.06 23.28 5.81
C LYS A 404 4.82 22.82 7.06
N LEU A 405 6.13 23.03 7.11
CA LEU A 405 6.96 22.65 8.24
C LEU A 405 6.82 23.68 9.38
N PRO A 406 6.49 23.26 10.61
CA PRO A 406 6.17 24.18 11.70
C PRO A 406 7.43 24.71 12.41
N ASP A 407 7.65 26.01 12.35
CA ASP A 407 8.74 26.65 13.10
C ASP A 407 8.61 26.54 14.62
N SER A 408 7.39 26.33 15.13
CA SER A 408 7.10 26.22 16.56
C SER A 408 7.69 24.98 17.24
N ILE A 409 8.06 23.95 16.47
CA ILE A 409 8.64 22.71 17.01
C ILE A 409 10.16 22.87 17.09
N ARG A 410 10.72 22.83 18.31
CA ARG A 410 12.18 22.99 18.53
C ARG A 410 12.97 21.75 18.13
N TRP A 411 12.55 20.56 18.58
CA TRP A 411 13.30 19.34 18.34
C TRP A 411 12.97 18.75 16.98
N ARG A 412 13.99 18.57 16.13
CA ARG A 412 13.84 18.22 14.72
C ARG A 412 14.87 17.17 14.34
N LEU A 413 14.41 16.07 13.77
CA LEU A 413 15.25 14.97 13.35
C LEU A 413 14.91 14.58 11.91
N ALA A 414 15.88 14.72 11.01
CA ALA A 414 15.76 14.19 9.66
C ALA A 414 16.50 12.86 9.55
N LEU A 415 15.88 11.87 8.91
CA LEU A 415 16.45 10.56 8.63
C LEU A 415 16.51 10.37 7.11
N SER A 416 17.68 10.11 6.56
CA SER A 416 17.79 9.78 5.14
C SER A 416 19.04 8.97 4.82
N ALA A 417 18.98 8.12 3.80
CA ALA A 417 20.20 7.54 3.23
C ALA A 417 20.89 8.52 2.25
N THR A 418 20.11 9.44 1.70
CA THR A 418 20.50 10.41 0.67
C THR A 418 19.75 11.72 0.97
N PRO A 419 20.20 12.49 1.96
CA PRO A 419 19.52 13.72 2.37
C PRO A 419 19.59 14.81 1.29
N GLU A 420 20.62 14.79 0.45
CA GLU A 420 20.80 15.72 -0.66
C GLU A 420 19.84 15.38 -1.82
N ARG A 421 19.18 16.41 -2.38
CA ARG A 421 18.26 16.27 -3.52
C ARG A 421 19.02 16.47 -4.83
N TRP A 422 18.75 15.59 -5.79
CA TRP A 422 19.40 15.61 -7.09
C TRP A 422 18.91 16.78 -7.95
N PHE A 423 19.84 17.63 -8.42
CA PHE A 423 19.55 18.86 -9.17
C PHE A 423 18.63 19.88 -8.46
N ASP A 424 18.60 19.85 -7.12
CA ASP A 424 17.74 20.72 -6.32
C ASP A 424 18.48 21.15 -5.04
N ASP A 425 19.49 21.99 -5.23
CA ASP A 425 20.31 22.56 -4.16
C ASP A 425 19.44 23.43 -3.23
N GLU A 426 18.51 24.21 -3.78
CA GLU A 426 17.56 25.03 -2.99
C GLU A 426 16.70 24.16 -2.05
N GLY A 427 16.18 23.03 -2.54
CA GLY A 427 15.44 22.08 -1.72
C GLY A 427 16.31 21.38 -0.68
N THR A 428 17.59 21.11 -1.01
CA THR A 428 18.57 20.53 -0.09
C THR A 428 18.90 21.47 1.06
N ASP A 429 19.22 22.72 0.73
CA ASP A 429 19.53 23.77 1.70
C ASP A 429 18.33 24.00 2.63
N ALA A 430 17.11 24.07 2.08
CA ALA A 430 15.90 24.23 2.90
C ALA A 430 15.70 23.10 3.93
N ILE A 431 16.08 21.86 3.60
CA ILE A 431 16.01 20.74 4.55
C ILE A 431 17.06 20.94 5.66
N PHE A 432 18.31 21.26 5.30
CA PHE A 432 19.38 21.42 6.26
C PHE A 432 19.22 22.67 7.13
N ASP A 433 18.64 23.75 6.60
CA ASP A 433 18.31 24.94 7.36
C ASP A 433 17.21 24.67 8.39
N TYR A 434 16.23 23.84 8.04
CA TYR A 434 15.12 23.53 8.94
C TYR A 434 15.45 22.44 9.97
N PHE A 435 16.06 21.33 9.55
CA PHE A 435 16.37 20.19 10.43
C PHE A 435 17.75 20.27 11.06
N GLY A 436 18.70 20.99 10.47
CA GLY A 436 20.12 20.96 10.81
C GLY A 436 20.93 20.12 9.81
N LYS A 437 22.24 20.41 9.74
CA LYS A 437 23.20 19.70 8.87
C LYS A 437 23.30 18.21 9.22
N VAL A 438 23.95 17.46 8.34
CA VAL A 438 24.29 16.06 8.59
C VAL A 438 25.21 15.96 9.80
N LEU A 439 24.81 15.16 10.79
CA LEU A 439 25.57 14.91 12.00
C LEU A 439 26.48 13.71 11.81
N GLU A 440 27.67 13.78 12.40
CA GLU A 440 28.56 12.62 12.50
C GLU A 440 28.01 11.58 13.49
N PRO A 441 28.28 10.28 13.30
CA PRO A 441 28.92 9.71 12.13
C PRO A 441 27.94 9.63 10.96
N GLU A 442 28.39 9.97 9.75
CA GLU A 442 27.71 9.48 8.55
C GLU A 442 27.82 7.94 8.52
N PHE A 443 26.69 7.23 8.49
CA PHE A 443 26.70 5.78 8.37
C PHE A 443 26.42 5.39 6.92
N THR A 444 27.50 5.25 6.14
CA THR A 444 27.42 5.02 4.70
C THR A 444 27.14 3.55 4.37
N LEU A 445 26.90 3.25 3.08
CA LEU A 445 26.78 1.87 2.62
C LEU A 445 28.08 1.08 2.83
N GLU A 446 29.23 1.75 2.70
CA GLU A 446 30.54 1.16 2.93
C GLU A 446 30.69 0.73 4.39
N ASP A 447 30.25 1.56 5.34
CA ASP A 447 30.27 1.21 6.78
C ASP A 447 29.34 0.04 7.09
N ALA A 448 28.16 0.02 6.46
CA ALA A 448 27.21 -1.07 6.59
C ALA A 448 27.76 -2.40 6.05
N LEU A 449 28.57 -2.37 4.99
CA LEU A 449 29.30 -3.53 4.46
C LEU A 449 30.44 -3.95 5.40
N LYS A 450 31.27 -3.01 5.86
CA LYS A 450 32.41 -3.26 6.76
C LYS A 450 31.99 -3.89 8.08
N CYS A 451 30.92 -3.40 8.70
CA CYS A 451 30.42 -3.95 9.97
C CYS A 451 29.55 -5.21 9.79
N GLY A 452 29.37 -5.68 8.55
CA GLY A 452 28.59 -6.87 8.25
C GLY A 452 27.07 -6.71 8.45
N ALA A 453 26.55 -5.48 8.47
CA ALA A 453 25.11 -5.23 8.45
C ALA A 453 24.49 -5.57 7.09
N LEU A 454 25.26 -5.42 6.00
CA LEU A 454 24.88 -5.80 4.64
C LEU A 454 25.75 -6.95 4.12
N ALA A 455 25.22 -7.71 3.16
CA ALA A 455 25.97 -8.73 2.44
C ALA A 455 26.93 -8.07 1.44
N PRO A 456 28.20 -8.54 1.34
CA PRO A 456 29.09 -8.11 0.27
C PRO A 456 28.54 -8.57 -1.08
N TYR A 457 28.99 -7.97 -2.19
CA TYR A 457 28.42 -8.26 -3.51
C TYR A 457 29.43 -8.26 -4.66
N ARG A 458 29.03 -8.91 -5.75
CA ARG A 458 29.64 -8.82 -7.07
C ARG A 458 28.74 -8.05 -8.01
N TYR A 459 29.34 -7.23 -8.85
CA TYR A 459 28.67 -6.36 -9.80
C TYR A 459 29.08 -6.70 -11.23
N TYR A 460 28.11 -6.92 -12.11
CA TYR A 460 28.30 -7.33 -13.49
C TYR A 460 27.59 -6.32 -14.41
N PRO A 461 28.29 -5.32 -14.94
CA PRO A 461 27.75 -4.45 -15.98
C PRO A 461 27.54 -5.25 -17.27
N ILE A 462 26.37 -5.13 -17.89
CA ILE A 462 26.04 -5.76 -19.17
C ILE A 462 25.70 -4.65 -20.15
N LEU A 463 26.55 -4.46 -21.15
CA LEU A 463 26.30 -3.46 -22.19
C LEU A 463 25.19 -3.94 -23.12
N VAL A 464 24.25 -3.06 -23.42
CA VAL A 464 23.11 -3.34 -24.31
C VAL A 464 23.17 -2.38 -25.49
N GLU A 465 23.35 -2.95 -26.68
CA GLU A 465 23.30 -2.20 -27.93
C GLU A 465 21.85 -2.05 -28.39
N LEU A 466 21.54 -0.95 -29.09
CA LEU A 466 20.25 -0.75 -29.76
C LEU A 466 20.12 -1.66 -30.98
N THR A 467 18.90 -2.06 -31.33
CA THR A 467 18.62 -2.75 -32.61
C THR A 467 18.82 -1.80 -33.81
N GLU A 468 18.92 -2.32 -35.03
CA GLU A 468 19.09 -1.48 -36.23
C GLU A 468 17.99 -0.40 -36.35
N ASP A 469 16.73 -0.78 -36.14
CA ASP A 469 15.59 0.15 -36.17
C ASP A 469 15.69 1.22 -35.05
N GLU A 470 16.08 0.83 -33.84
CA GLU A 470 16.27 1.74 -32.72
C GLU A 470 17.47 2.68 -32.95
N GLN A 471 18.55 2.20 -33.59
CA GLN A 471 19.71 3.01 -33.95
C GLN A 471 19.31 4.10 -34.95
N ASP A 472 18.54 3.77 -35.97
CA ASP A 472 18.03 4.73 -36.96
C ASP A 472 17.16 5.81 -36.30
N GLU A 473 16.25 5.40 -35.40
CA GLU A 473 15.43 6.35 -34.64
C GLU A 473 16.31 7.24 -33.74
N TYR A 474 17.31 6.66 -33.07
CA TYR A 474 18.24 7.38 -32.22
C TYR A 474 19.02 8.46 -32.99
N LEU A 475 19.55 8.11 -34.16
CA LEU A 475 20.31 9.02 -35.01
C LEU A 475 19.40 10.16 -35.54
N ALA A 476 18.16 9.84 -35.94
CA ALA A 476 17.19 10.83 -36.37
C ALA A 476 16.81 11.82 -35.25
N LEU A 477 16.65 11.33 -34.02
CA LEU A 477 16.40 12.19 -32.85
C LEU A 477 17.61 13.05 -32.51
N SER A 478 18.80 12.47 -32.51
CA SER A 478 20.05 13.18 -32.21
C SER A 478 20.31 14.30 -33.22
N LYS A 479 20.03 14.09 -34.51
CA LYS A 479 20.10 15.14 -35.54
C LYS A 479 19.14 16.30 -35.24
N LYS A 480 17.88 16.02 -34.93
CA LYS A 480 16.88 17.05 -34.57
C LYS A 480 17.27 17.82 -33.31
N ILE A 481 17.86 17.15 -32.32
CA ILE A 481 18.37 17.78 -31.10
C ILE A 481 19.51 18.73 -31.44
N ALA A 482 20.47 18.30 -32.26
CA ALA A 482 21.62 19.12 -32.68
C ALA A 482 21.19 20.36 -33.49
N GLU A 483 20.22 20.22 -34.40
CA GLU A 483 19.66 21.33 -35.17
C GLU A 483 18.99 22.38 -34.25
N LYS A 484 18.20 21.94 -33.27
CA LYS A 484 17.57 22.85 -32.29
C LYS A 484 18.58 23.53 -31.38
N TYR A 485 19.56 22.77 -30.90
CA TYR A 485 20.62 23.30 -30.04
C TYR A 485 21.45 24.39 -30.74
N SER A 486 21.73 24.19 -32.03
CA SER A 486 22.54 25.12 -32.83
C SER A 486 21.80 26.44 -33.14
N ASN A 487 20.47 26.41 -33.26
CA ASN A 487 19.68 27.58 -33.62
C ASN A 487 19.33 28.49 -32.43
N ASN A 488 19.13 27.94 -31.23
CA ASN A 488 18.62 28.69 -30.07
C ASN A 488 19.52 28.64 -28.82
N GLY A 489 20.62 27.89 -28.83
CA GLY A 489 21.39 27.56 -27.62
C GLY A 489 20.63 26.61 -26.68
N PHE A 490 21.21 26.31 -25.51
CA PHE A 490 20.54 25.49 -24.51
C PHE A 490 19.54 26.31 -23.69
N ASP A 491 18.29 26.35 -24.12
CA ASP A 491 17.18 26.87 -23.34
C ASP A 491 16.44 25.70 -22.66
N LYS A 492 16.50 25.63 -21.31
CA LYS A 492 15.79 24.62 -20.52
C LYS A 492 14.26 24.73 -20.66
N ASP A 493 13.75 25.90 -21.05
CA ASP A 493 12.33 26.17 -21.20
C ASP A 493 11.81 25.90 -22.63
N ASP A 494 12.69 25.52 -23.59
CA ASP A 494 12.28 25.03 -24.91
C ASP A 494 11.62 23.65 -24.78
N LYS A 495 10.30 23.66 -24.65
CA LYS A 495 9.46 22.46 -24.52
C LYS A 495 9.70 21.44 -25.63
N ALA A 496 10.03 21.89 -26.85
CA ALA A 496 10.26 20.99 -27.98
C ALA A 496 11.66 20.35 -27.94
N LEU A 497 12.69 21.06 -27.47
CA LEU A 497 14.00 20.45 -27.19
C LEU A 497 13.89 19.42 -26.05
N SER A 498 13.21 19.80 -24.97
CA SER A 498 12.94 18.92 -23.83
C SER A 498 12.17 17.66 -24.24
N PHE A 499 11.19 17.79 -25.13
CA PHE A 499 10.45 16.65 -25.69
C PHE A 499 11.34 15.71 -26.52
N LEU A 500 12.25 16.23 -27.35
CA LEU A 500 13.18 15.41 -28.13
C LEU A 500 14.20 14.68 -27.25
N LEU A 501 14.77 15.38 -26.27
CA LEU A 501 15.68 14.79 -25.28
C LEU A 501 14.98 13.67 -24.48
N PHE A 502 13.72 13.91 -24.10
CA PHE A 502 12.88 12.90 -23.45
C PHE A 502 12.65 11.68 -24.34
N LYS A 503 12.25 11.88 -25.60
CA LYS A 503 12.00 10.78 -26.53
C LYS A 503 13.25 9.92 -26.75
N ARG A 504 14.42 10.55 -26.89
CA ARG A 504 15.70 9.83 -27.03
C ARG A 504 16.09 9.07 -25.76
N ALA A 505 15.88 9.66 -24.58
CA ALA A 505 16.15 8.98 -23.32
C ALA A 505 15.24 7.77 -23.12
N ARG A 506 13.96 7.87 -23.51
CA ARG A 506 12.99 6.78 -23.45
C ARG A 506 13.38 5.61 -24.36
N LEU A 507 13.74 5.88 -25.61
CA LEU A 507 14.23 4.88 -26.56
C LEU A 507 15.38 4.05 -25.95
N MET A 508 16.33 4.72 -25.31
CA MET A 508 17.46 4.08 -24.65
C MET A 508 17.06 3.27 -23.41
N ALA A 509 16.08 3.75 -22.64
CA ALA A 509 15.55 3.05 -21.47
C ALA A 509 14.75 1.79 -21.86
N SER A 510 14.06 1.81 -23.00
CA SER A 510 13.22 0.72 -23.50
C SER A 510 13.90 -0.21 -24.51
N ALA A 511 15.23 -0.13 -24.67
CA ALA A 511 15.99 -0.87 -25.67
C ALA A 511 15.60 -2.36 -25.74
N GLU A 512 15.18 -2.82 -26.92
CA GLU A 512 14.59 -4.14 -27.13
C GLU A 512 15.56 -5.27 -26.80
N ASN A 513 16.85 -5.08 -27.10
CA ASN A 513 17.92 -6.05 -26.85
C ASN A 513 18.11 -6.40 -25.35
N LYS A 514 17.48 -5.67 -24.41
CA LYS A 514 17.45 -6.06 -23.00
C LYS A 514 16.78 -7.43 -22.78
N LEU A 515 15.75 -7.74 -23.57
CA LEU A 515 14.97 -8.98 -23.44
C LEU A 515 15.72 -10.25 -23.89
N PRO A 516 16.34 -10.31 -25.09
CA PRO A 516 17.16 -11.46 -25.48
C PRO A 516 18.37 -11.63 -24.55
N ILE A 517 19.03 -10.54 -24.13
CA ILE A 517 20.14 -10.60 -23.17
C ILE A 517 19.67 -11.15 -21.81
N LEU A 518 18.48 -10.76 -21.33
CA LEU A 518 17.89 -11.35 -20.13
C LEU A 518 17.71 -12.86 -20.28
N LYS A 519 17.18 -13.30 -21.43
CA LYS A 519 16.93 -14.71 -21.71
C LYS A 519 18.23 -15.51 -21.70
N ASP A 520 19.28 -15.01 -22.35
CA ASP A 520 20.59 -15.65 -22.40
C ASP A 520 21.25 -15.68 -21.01
N LEU A 521 21.20 -14.57 -20.27
CA LEU A 521 21.72 -14.49 -18.91
C LEU A 521 21.08 -15.51 -17.98
N MET A 522 19.76 -15.71 -18.13
CA MET A 522 18.97 -16.58 -17.28
C MET A 522 18.93 -18.04 -17.74
N GLY A 523 19.35 -18.35 -18.96
CA GLY A 523 19.24 -19.69 -19.54
C GLY A 523 19.86 -20.80 -18.69
N ASP A 524 21.08 -20.60 -18.19
CA ASP A 524 21.78 -21.53 -17.28
C ASP A 524 21.45 -21.31 -15.79
N LYS A 525 20.74 -20.22 -15.46
CA LYS A 525 20.47 -19.76 -14.09
C LYS A 525 19.02 -19.95 -13.65
N ALA A 526 18.13 -20.39 -14.54
CA ALA A 526 16.70 -20.54 -14.31
C ALA A 526 16.35 -21.44 -13.12
N GLY A 527 17.19 -22.42 -12.78
CA GLY A 527 17.00 -23.29 -11.62
C GLY A 527 17.32 -22.65 -10.26
N SER A 528 17.99 -21.49 -10.26
CA SER A 528 18.39 -20.82 -9.02
C SER A 528 17.29 -19.93 -8.42
N LYS A 529 17.41 -19.61 -7.13
CA LYS A 529 16.38 -18.96 -6.32
C LYS A 529 16.76 -17.53 -5.93
N HIS A 530 15.82 -16.83 -5.31
CA HIS A 530 15.99 -15.50 -4.71
C HIS A 530 16.42 -14.41 -5.72
N TRP A 531 15.86 -14.47 -6.93
CA TRP A 531 16.06 -13.44 -7.96
C TRP A 531 15.15 -12.24 -7.79
N LEU A 532 15.68 -11.06 -8.11
CA LEU A 532 14.93 -9.84 -8.25
C LEU A 532 15.17 -9.22 -9.63
N PHE A 533 14.12 -9.04 -10.40
CA PHE A 533 14.16 -8.42 -11.73
C PHE A 533 13.54 -7.03 -11.61
N TYR A 534 14.37 -6.00 -11.73
CA TYR A 534 13.95 -4.60 -11.72
C TYR A 534 13.70 -4.11 -13.14
N CYS A 535 12.43 -4.01 -13.50
CA CYS A 535 12.02 -3.44 -14.78
C CYS A 535 12.04 -1.91 -14.74
N GLY A 536 12.20 -1.31 -15.93
CA GLY A 536 12.23 0.13 -16.13
C GLY A 536 10.91 0.82 -15.80
N ASP A 537 11.02 2.10 -15.46
CA ASP A 537 9.92 3.03 -15.32
C ASP A 537 9.96 3.95 -16.54
N ASP A 538 9.08 3.70 -17.51
CA ASP A 538 9.07 4.46 -18.77
C ASP A 538 8.07 5.64 -18.75
N ARG A 539 7.82 6.31 -17.60
CA ARG A 539 7.32 7.70 -17.60
C ARG A 539 7.73 8.60 -16.43
N VAL A 540 8.13 9.82 -16.82
CA VAL A 540 7.73 11.05 -16.14
C VAL A 540 6.34 11.43 -16.66
N GLU A 541 5.45 11.78 -15.73
CA GLU A 541 4.08 12.28 -15.83
C GLU A 541 3.50 12.53 -17.25
N ASP A 542 2.31 11.93 -17.45
CA ASP A 542 1.39 12.00 -18.60
C ASP A 542 1.62 11.06 -19.83
N GLN A 543 0.62 10.17 -19.99
CA GLN A 543 0.15 9.44 -21.19
C GLN A 543 0.62 8.01 -21.53
N SER A 544 0.01 7.01 -20.85
CA SER A 544 -0.25 5.58 -21.23
C SER A 544 0.37 4.45 -20.36
N SER A 545 -0.32 4.06 -19.28
CA SER A 545 -0.03 2.92 -18.39
C SER A 545 0.20 1.57 -19.09
N GLN A 546 -0.06 1.51 -20.41
CA GLN A 546 0.02 0.31 -21.23
C GLN A 546 1.45 -0.15 -21.53
N GLU A 547 2.44 0.74 -21.64
CA GLU A 547 3.82 0.33 -21.95
C GLU A 547 4.56 -0.27 -20.75
N GLU A 548 4.33 0.23 -19.53
CA GLU A 548 4.86 -0.35 -18.29
C GLU A 548 4.38 -1.81 -18.11
N MET A 549 3.10 -2.07 -18.41
CA MET A 549 2.54 -3.41 -18.44
C MET A 549 3.24 -4.29 -19.49
N ARG A 550 3.55 -3.77 -20.68
CA ARG A 550 4.20 -4.54 -21.75
C ARG A 550 5.60 -5.05 -21.39
N GLN A 551 6.43 -4.27 -20.69
CA GLN A 551 7.76 -4.74 -20.30
C GLN A 551 7.68 -5.81 -19.19
N ILE A 552 6.84 -5.62 -18.16
CA ILE A 552 6.60 -6.65 -17.13
C ILE A 552 6.07 -7.92 -17.79
N GLU A 553 5.06 -7.81 -18.66
CA GLU A 553 4.46 -8.96 -19.34
C GLU A 553 5.51 -9.71 -20.17
N SER A 554 6.39 -8.98 -20.87
CA SER A 554 7.46 -9.58 -21.67
C SER A 554 8.49 -10.31 -20.80
N VAL A 555 8.92 -9.69 -19.70
CA VAL A 555 9.84 -10.31 -18.73
C VAL A 555 9.19 -11.52 -18.06
N CYS A 556 7.93 -11.41 -17.63
CA CYS A 556 7.17 -12.51 -17.05
C CYS A 556 6.95 -13.65 -18.04
N ARG A 557 6.73 -13.36 -19.32
CA ARG A 557 6.62 -14.36 -20.39
C ARG A 557 7.94 -15.12 -20.55
N ILE A 558 9.07 -14.41 -20.69
CA ILE A 558 10.39 -15.03 -20.85
C ILE A 558 10.73 -15.89 -19.64
N LEU A 559 10.66 -15.33 -18.43
CA LEU A 559 11.06 -16.04 -17.22
C LEU A 559 10.09 -17.19 -16.87
N GLY A 560 8.77 -16.94 -16.93
CA GLY A 560 7.76 -17.89 -16.48
C GLY A 560 7.34 -18.91 -17.53
N ARG A 561 7.12 -18.49 -18.78
CA ARG A 561 6.64 -19.39 -19.85
C ARG A 561 7.77 -20.04 -20.63
N GLU A 562 8.83 -19.31 -20.96
CA GLU A 562 9.93 -19.82 -21.80
C GLU A 562 11.01 -20.52 -20.96
N LEU A 563 11.37 -19.96 -19.80
CA LEU A 563 12.39 -20.52 -18.89
C LEU A 563 11.80 -21.31 -17.71
N HIS A 564 10.47 -21.42 -17.63
CA HIS A 564 9.74 -22.19 -16.62
C HIS A 564 10.10 -21.84 -15.15
N MET A 565 10.48 -20.59 -14.88
CA MET A 565 10.75 -20.12 -13.52
C MET A 565 9.45 -19.82 -12.77
N LYS A 566 9.42 -20.20 -11.48
CA LYS A 566 8.36 -19.77 -10.56
C LYS A 566 8.58 -18.31 -10.17
N ILE A 567 7.89 -17.40 -10.82
CA ILE A 567 8.01 -15.95 -10.59
C ILE A 567 6.68 -15.33 -10.18
N ALA A 568 6.75 -14.20 -9.49
CA ALA A 568 5.59 -13.34 -9.22
C ALA A 568 5.90 -11.89 -9.64
N SER A 569 4.88 -11.14 -10.04
CA SER A 569 4.99 -9.71 -10.26
C SER A 569 4.70 -8.93 -8.97
N PHE A 570 5.37 -7.80 -8.79
CA PHE A 570 5.23 -6.92 -7.63
C PHE A 570 5.19 -5.48 -8.14
N THR A 571 3.99 -4.89 -8.15
CA THR A 571 3.71 -3.55 -8.67
C THR A 571 3.01 -2.70 -7.61
N ALA A 572 2.78 -1.42 -7.91
CA ALA A 572 2.01 -0.54 -7.04
C ALA A 572 0.58 -1.05 -6.80
N GLU A 573 0.00 -1.77 -7.77
CA GLU A 573 -1.35 -2.34 -7.73
C GLU A 573 -1.42 -3.65 -6.95
N THR A 574 -0.28 -4.30 -6.66
CA THR A 574 -0.25 -5.54 -5.87
C THR A 574 -0.79 -5.26 -4.45
N PRO A 575 -1.89 -5.93 -4.02
CA PRO A 575 -2.49 -5.74 -2.71
C PRO A 575 -1.53 -6.08 -1.56
N ARG A 576 -1.71 -5.45 -0.39
CA ARG A 576 -0.80 -5.57 0.75
C ARG A 576 -0.60 -7.01 1.23
N ASP A 577 -1.67 -7.81 1.28
CA ASP A 577 -1.58 -9.19 1.76
C ASP A 577 -0.90 -10.11 0.74
N THR A 578 -1.18 -9.90 -0.55
CA THR A 578 -0.45 -10.55 -1.65
C THR A 578 1.04 -10.24 -1.58
N ARG A 579 1.43 -8.99 -1.23
CA ARG A 579 2.85 -8.64 -1.03
C ARG A 579 3.48 -9.47 0.09
N GLN A 580 2.79 -9.67 1.21
CA GLN A 580 3.30 -10.49 2.32
C GLN A 580 3.44 -11.96 1.92
N GLU A 581 2.46 -12.49 1.20
CA GLU A 581 2.49 -13.87 0.71
C GLU A 581 3.62 -14.10 -0.28
N ILE A 582 3.75 -13.22 -1.29
CA ILE A 582 4.85 -13.26 -2.25
C ILE A 582 6.20 -13.17 -1.52
N SER A 583 6.29 -12.30 -0.51
CA SER A 583 7.51 -12.15 0.28
C SER A 583 7.88 -13.44 1.01
N LYS A 584 6.90 -14.05 1.68
CA LYS A 584 7.08 -15.34 2.36
C LYS A 584 7.47 -16.45 1.39
N LYS A 585 6.83 -16.53 0.21
CA LYS A 585 7.13 -17.52 -0.82
C LYS A 585 8.52 -17.34 -1.44
N LEU A 586 8.99 -16.10 -1.57
CA LEU A 586 10.36 -15.81 -2.02
C LEU A 586 11.38 -16.18 -0.93
N ASP A 587 11.10 -15.88 0.33
CA ASP A 587 11.97 -16.24 1.47
C ASP A 587 12.09 -17.76 1.66
N THR A 588 11.00 -18.52 1.48
CA THR A 588 11.04 -20.00 1.52
C THR A 588 11.66 -20.63 0.27
N GLY A 589 11.88 -19.84 -0.79
CA GLY A 589 12.36 -20.32 -2.07
C GLY A 589 11.33 -21.18 -2.83
N GLU A 590 10.03 -21.03 -2.51
CA GLU A 590 8.91 -21.55 -3.30
C GLU A 590 8.78 -20.78 -4.61
N LEU A 591 8.97 -19.45 -4.54
CA LEU A 591 9.23 -18.60 -5.68
C LEU A 591 10.74 -18.51 -5.94
N GLN A 592 11.12 -18.58 -7.21
CA GLN A 592 12.49 -18.44 -7.68
C GLN A 592 12.87 -16.99 -7.94
N GLY A 593 11.91 -16.15 -8.29
CA GLY A 593 12.17 -14.74 -8.54
C GLY A 593 10.96 -13.82 -8.43
N LEU A 594 11.26 -12.53 -8.31
CA LEU A 594 10.28 -11.45 -8.23
C LEU A 594 10.53 -10.45 -9.35
N VAL A 595 9.49 -10.07 -10.10
CA VAL A 595 9.55 -9.03 -11.14
C VAL A 595 8.92 -7.76 -10.59
N ALA A 596 9.67 -6.68 -10.46
CA ALA A 596 9.24 -5.47 -9.77
C ALA A 596 9.40 -4.19 -10.61
N ILE A 597 8.46 -3.24 -10.44
CA ILE A 597 8.50 -1.87 -10.97
C ILE A 597 8.21 -0.87 -9.85
N ARG A 598 9.03 0.18 -9.70
CA ARG A 598 8.91 1.36 -8.79
C ARG A 598 8.79 1.08 -7.28
N CYS A 599 7.97 0.13 -6.90
CA CYS A 599 7.49 -0.13 -5.54
C CYS A 599 8.55 -0.59 -4.53
N LEU A 600 9.75 -0.96 -4.97
CA LEU A 600 10.82 -1.42 -4.07
C LEU A 600 11.86 -0.34 -3.75
N ASP A 601 11.75 0.84 -4.38
CA ASP A 601 12.70 1.93 -4.19
C ASP A 601 12.58 2.51 -2.78
N GLU A 602 11.35 2.67 -2.30
CA GLU A 602 11.06 3.39 -1.07
C GLU A 602 10.15 2.60 -0.13
N GLY A 603 10.71 2.14 0.99
CA GLY A 603 10.00 1.65 2.18
C GLY A 603 9.33 0.28 2.12
N VAL A 604 9.25 -0.39 0.97
CA VAL A 604 8.77 -1.79 0.93
C VAL A 604 9.86 -2.72 1.43
N ASP A 605 9.49 -3.68 2.27
CA ASP A 605 10.40 -4.73 2.71
C ASP A 605 10.64 -5.70 1.55
N ILE A 606 11.77 -5.56 0.86
CA ILE A 606 12.16 -6.53 -0.16
C ILE A 606 12.48 -7.83 0.57
N PRO A 607 11.90 -8.97 0.16
CA PRO A 607 12.24 -10.26 0.74
C PRO A 607 13.72 -10.55 0.50
N SER A 608 14.26 -11.55 1.18
CA SER A 608 15.67 -11.90 1.06
C SER A 608 16.02 -12.32 -0.37
N THR A 609 16.55 -11.37 -1.14
CA THR A 609 16.99 -11.56 -2.52
C THR A 609 18.49 -11.76 -2.52
N GLU A 610 18.98 -12.72 -3.31
CA GLU A 610 20.41 -13.00 -3.44
C GLU A 610 21.00 -12.33 -4.67
N LYS A 611 20.22 -12.33 -5.75
CA LYS A 611 20.64 -11.92 -7.08
C LYS A 611 19.65 -10.92 -7.63
N ALA A 612 20.15 -9.89 -8.30
CA ALA A 612 19.32 -8.88 -8.93
C ALA A 612 19.73 -8.65 -10.38
N VAL A 613 18.75 -8.52 -11.27
CA VAL A 613 18.92 -8.00 -12.63
C VAL A 613 18.24 -6.65 -12.71
N ILE A 614 18.99 -5.61 -13.03
CA ILE A 614 18.50 -4.24 -13.20
C ILE A 614 18.38 -3.98 -14.69
N LEU A 615 17.15 -3.99 -15.21
CA LEU A 615 16.83 -3.63 -16.58
C LEU A 615 16.55 -2.13 -16.73
N ALA A 616 16.23 -1.47 -15.62
CA ALA A 616 15.91 -0.04 -15.57
C ALA A 616 17.14 0.86 -15.75
N SER A 617 17.00 1.91 -16.55
CA SER A 617 18.00 2.97 -16.76
C SER A 617 17.69 4.22 -15.91
N SER A 618 17.51 4.04 -14.59
CA SER A 618 17.28 5.21 -13.71
C SER A 618 18.58 5.95 -13.47
N THR A 619 18.59 7.23 -13.84
CA THR A 619 19.72 8.14 -13.65
C THR A 619 19.69 8.86 -12.30
N ASN A 620 18.67 8.62 -11.46
CA ASN A 620 18.55 9.25 -10.15
C ASN A 620 19.42 8.50 -9.11
N PRO A 621 20.47 9.14 -8.55
CA PRO A 621 21.37 8.50 -7.59
C PRO A 621 20.68 7.89 -6.39
N ARG A 622 19.65 8.57 -5.90
CA ARG A 622 18.87 8.11 -4.76
C ARG A 622 18.21 6.76 -5.04
N GLN A 623 17.54 6.62 -6.18
CA GLN A 623 16.81 5.39 -6.51
C GLN A 623 17.76 4.19 -6.61
N PHE A 624 18.88 4.33 -7.34
CA PHE A 624 19.80 3.20 -7.50
C PHE A 624 20.56 2.85 -6.22
N ILE A 625 20.89 3.83 -5.36
CA ILE A 625 21.54 3.58 -4.06
C ILE A 625 20.58 2.82 -3.14
N GLN A 626 19.31 3.25 -3.07
CA GLN A 626 18.30 2.60 -2.24
C GLN A 626 18.00 1.18 -2.76
N ARG A 627 17.76 1.00 -4.07
CA ARG A 627 17.55 -0.33 -4.71
C ARG A 627 18.66 -1.30 -4.36
N ARG A 628 19.92 -0.88 -4.56
CA ARG A 628 21.11 -1.68 -4.21
C ARG A 628 21.09 -2.06 -2.74
N GLY A 629 20.92 -1.09 -1.85
CA GLY A 629 20.92 -1.33 -0.41
C GLY A 629 19.86 -2.34 0.05
N ARG A 630 18.74 -2.47 -0.67
CA ARG A 630 17.73 -3.49 -0.40
C ARG A 630 18.14 -4.88 -0.87
N VAL A 631 18.79 -5.01 -2.03
CA VAL A 631 19.38 -6.27 -2.53
C VAL A 631 20.48 -6.79 -1.60
N LEU A 632 21.20 -5.89 -0.94
CA LEU A 632 22.31 -6.25 -0.05
C LEU A 632 21.85 -6.66 1.36
N ARG A 633 20.54 -6.63 1.67
CA ARG A 633 20.05 -7.06 2.98
C ARG A 633 20.32 -8.55 3.20
N LYS A 634 20.64 -8.90 4.46
CA LYS A 634 20.84 -10.29 4.88
C LYS A 634 19.49 -10.94 5.21
N PRO A 635 19.28 -12.22 4.85
CA PRO A 635 18.13 -12.99 5.30
C PRO A 635 18.08 -13.06 6.84
N THR A 636 16.87 -13.14 7.40
CA THR A 636 16.64 -13.29 8.85
C THR A 636 17.03 -14.67 9.39
N LYS A 637 17.15 -15.69 8.52
CA LYS A 637 17.42 -17.09 8.92
C LYS A 637 18.70 -17.69 8.35
N ASP A 638 19.34 -17.05 7.38
CA ASP A 638 20.53 -17.56 6.72
C ASP A 638 21.58 -16.47 6.50
N SER A 639 22.86 -16.83 6.64
CA SER A 639 23.95 -15.92 6.31
C SER A 639 24.17 -15.91 4.80
N LYS A 640 23.48 -15.04 4.07
CA LYS A 640 23.83 -14.72 2.68
C LYS A 640 25.32 -14.40 2.60
N LYS A 641 26.08 -15.18 1.82
CA LYS A 641 27.55 -15.03 1.75
C LYS A 641 27.95 -13.88 0.83
N VAL A 642 27.39 -13.79 -0.38
CA VAL A 642 27.67 -12.74 -1.38
C VAL A 642 26.43 -12.50 -2.25
N ALA A 643 26.08 -11.25 -2.54
CA ALA A 643 25.03 -10.88 -3.50
C ALA A 643 25.57 -10.76 -4.92
N GLU A 644 24.72 -10.92 -5.93
CA GLU A 644 25.08 -10.66 -7.33
C GLU A 644 24.15 -9.61 -7.94
N ILE A 645 24.72 -8.59 -8.57
CA ILE A 645 23.98 -7.53 -9.26
C ILE A 645 24.41 -7.51 -10.71
N TYR A 646 23.45 -7.80 -11.60
CA TYR A 646 23.59 -7.70 -13.05
C TYR A 646 22.89 -6.43 -13.50
N ASP A 647 23.59 -5.51 -14.15
CA ASP A 647 23.07 -4.18 -14.46
C ASP A 647 23.18 -3.91 -15.96
N MET A 648 22.02 -3.76 -16.62
CA MET A 648 21.94 -3.50 -18.04
C MET A 648 22.17 -2.00 -18.29
N ILE A 649 23.22 -1.71 -19.05
CA ILE A 649 23.61 -0.35 -19.42
C ILE A 649 23.44 -0.22 -20.94
N THR A 650 22.39 0.48 -21.36
CA THR A 650 22.18 0.77 -22.77
C THR A 650 23.24 1.75 -23.26
N ILE A 651 23.94 1.42 -24.34
CA ILE A 651 24.97 2.26 -24.93
C ILE A 651 24.48 2.90 -26.23
N PRO A 652 24.88 4.16 -26.52
CA PRO A 652 24.60 4.77 -27.82
C PRO A 652 25.25 3.97 -28.96
N PRO A 653 24.77 4.14 -30.21
CA PRO A 653 25.36 3.47 -31.37
C PRO A 653 26.87 3.76 -31.46
N LEU A 654 27.67 2.73 -31.72
CA LEU A 654 29.12 2.88 -31.74
C LEU A 654 29.60 3.76 -32.91
N ASP A 655 28.82 3.92 -33.96
CA ASP A 655 29.21 4.77 -35.08
C ASP A 655 28.67 6.20 -34.98
N SER A 656 28.07 6.58 -33.83
CA SER A 656 27.54 7.92 -33.64
C SER A 656 28.65 8.96 -33.40
N VAL A 657 28.42 10.17 -33.90
CA VAL A 657 29.31 11.32 -33.66
C VAL A 657 29.16 11.76 -32.21
N VAL A 658 30.23 11.62 -31.42
CA VAL A 658 30.25 12.01 -30.00
C VAL A 658 29.90 13.49 -29.85
N THR A 659 28.69 13.75 -29.35
CA THR A 659 28.25 15.11 -28.98
C THR A 659 28.26 15.31 -27.46
N ASP A 660 28.30 16.55 -26.99
CA ASP A 660 28.16 16.87 -25.55
C ASP A 660 26.86 16.31 -24.95
N SER A 661 25.81 16.24 -25.77
CA SER A 661 24.53 15.66 -25.38
C SER A 661 24.63 14.14 -25.12
N GLU A 662 25.35 13.41 -25.96
CA GLU A 662 25.60 11.97 -25.78
C GLU A 662 26.55 11.72 -24.61
N ARG A 663 27.62 12.51 -24.50
CA ARG A 663 28.54 12.46 -23.36
C ARG A 663 27.80 12.67 -22.04
N SER A 664 26.94 13.68 -21.97
CA SER A 664 26.12 13.97 -20.79
C SER A 664 25.15 12.82 -20.46
N MET A 665 24.53 12.22 -21.48
CA MET A 665 23.64 11.08 -21.30
C MET A 665 24.39 9.86 -20.75
N LEU A 666 25.49 9.46 -21.39
CA LEU A 666 26.29 8.32 -20.97
C LEU A 666 26.95 8.54 -19.61
N ARG A 667 27.40 9.77 -19.31
CA ARG A 667 27.93 10.15 -18.00
C ARG A 667 26.97 9.80 -16.87
N LYS A 668 25.65 9.99 -17.04
CA LYS A 668 24.66 9.64 -16.02
C LYS A 668 24.62 8.13 -15.73
N GLU A 669 24.72 7.31 -16.76
CA GLU A 669 24.80 5.84 -16.63
C GLU A 669 26.13 5.42 -15.98
N LEU A 670 27.24 6.07 -16.36
CA LEU A 670 28.56 5.74 -15.82
C LEU A 670 28.75 6.16 -14.37
N VAL A 671 28.09 7.23 -13.91
CA VAL A 671 28.07 7.60 -12.48
C VAL A 671 27.38 6.51 -11.66
N ARG A 672 26.24 5.99 -12.14
CA ARG A 672 25.57 4.83 -11.51
C ARG A 672 26.48 3.60 -11.48
N PHE A 673 27.12 3.30 -12.62
CA PHE A 673 28.10 2.22 -12.72
C PHE A 673 29.23 2.38 -11.69
N ALA A 674 29.84 3.56 -11.60
CA ALA A 674 30.99 3.80 -10.73
C ALA A 674 30.62 3.61 -9.26
N GLU A 675 29.44 4.10 -8.87
CA GLU A 675 28.90 3.91 -7.52
C GLU A 675 28.71 2.42 -7.18
N PHE A 676 28.21 1.62 -8.12
CA PHE A 676 28.00 0.18 -7.94
C PHE A 676 29.32 -0.60 -7.96
N ALA A 677 30.23 -0.26 -8.86
CA ALA A 677 31.51 -0.93 -8.99
C ALA A 677 32.42 -0.68 -7.80
N LYS A 678 32.47 0.56 -7.27
CA LYS A 678 33.39 1.00 -6.21
C LYS A 678 33.40 0.08 -4.99
N LEU A 679 32.22 -0.33 -4.52
CA LEU A 679 32.07 -1.14 -3.29
C LEU A 679 31.90 -2.66 -3.57
N SER A 680 31.99 -3.08 -4.84
CA SER A 680 31.87 -4.49 -5.24
C SER A 680 33.19 -5.25 -5.07
N GLN A 681 33.12 -6.55 -4.77
CA GLN A 681 34.30 -7.41 -4.63
C GLN A 681 35.09 -7.58 -5.94
N ASN A 682 34.42 -7.44 -7.09
CA ASN A 682 35.00 -7.61 -8.43
C ASN A 682 35.14 -6.26 -9.16
N ALA A 683 35.32 -5.15 -8.44
CA ALA A 683 35.41 -3.79 -9.00
C ALA A 683 36.38 -3.68 -10.18
N GLY A 684 37.55 -4.33 -10.10
CA GLY A 684 38.56 -4.32 -11.17
C GLY A 684 38.10 -5.03 -12.44
N VAL A 685 37.27 -6.07 -12.34
CA VAL A 685 36.68 -6.76 -13.50
C VAL A 685 35.57 -5.91 -14.09
N ALA A 686 34.68 -5.36 -13.25
CA ALA A 686 33.59 -4.49 -13.70
C ALA A 686 34.12 -3.26 -14.47
N ARG A 687 35.18 -2.61 -13.97
CA ARG A 687 35.79 -1.43 -14.63
C ARG A 687 36.37 -1.73 -16.01
N LYS A 688 36.87 -2.96 -16.24
CA LYS A 688 37.39 -3.34 -17.57
C LYS A 688 36.31 -3.35 -18.64
N VAL A 689 35.07 -3.66 -18.29
CA VAL A 689 33.95 -3.75 -19.24
C VAL A 689 33.63 -2.40 -19.89
N ILE A 690 33.74 -1.30 -19.12
CA ILE A 690 33.38 0.04 -19.61
C ILE A 690 34.59 0.86 -20.09
N LEU A 691 35.82 0.37 -19.93
CA LEU A 691 37.04 1.15 -20.15
C LEU A 691 37.14 1.71 -21.58
N GLU A 692 36.85 0.89 -22.58
CA GLU A 692 36.87 1.32 -23.98
C GLU A 692 35.80 2.37 -24.27
N LEU A 693 34.64 2.24 -23.61
CA LEU A 693 33.56 3.21 -23.70
C LEU A 693 33.95 4.55 -23.04
N GLN A 694 34.59 4.53 -21.86
CA GLN A 694 35.08 5.73 -21.18
C GLN A 694 36.11 6.48 -22.02
N LYS A 695 37.05 5.77 -22.65
CA LYS A 695 38.05 6.37 -23.54
C LYS A 695 37.39 7.06 -24.72
N LYS A 696 36.45 6.37 -25.37
CA LYS A 696 35.77 6.87 -26.57
C LYS A 696 34.96 8.14 -26.32
N TYR A 697 34.26 8.22 -25.17
CA TYR A 697 33.41 9.38 -24.84
C TYR A 697 34.14 10.44 -24.00
N GLU A 698 35.43 10.28 -23.74
CA GLU A 698 36.27 11.17 -22.90
C GLU A 698 35.74 11.31 -21.46
N LEU A 699 35.33 10.20 -20.85
CA LEU A 699 34.73 10.13 -19.51
C LEU A 699 35.62 9.39 -18.50
N MET A 700 36.93 9.62 -18.58
CA MET A 700 37.95 8.99 -17.71
C MET A 700 37.98 9.56 -16.28
N ASP A 701 37.26 10.65 -16.03
CA ASP A 701 37.13 11.31 -14.72
C ASP A 701 36.10 10.65 -13.80
N ILE A 702 35.34 9.68 -14.32
CA ILE A 702 34.35 8.84 -13.61
C ILE A 702 35.00 7.52 -13.19
#